data_AF-A0A0D2WIC1-F1
#
_entry.id   AF-A0A0D2WIC1-F1
#
_cell.length_a   1.000
_cell.length_b   1.000
_cell.length_c   1.000
_cell.angle_alpha   90.00
_cell.angle_beta   90.00
_cell.angle_gamma   90.00
#
_symmetry.space_group_name_H-M   'P 1'
#
loop_
_entity.id
_entity.type
_entity.pdbx_description
1 polymer ?
#
loop_
_entity_poly.entity_id
_entity_poly.type
_entity_poly.pdbx_seq_one_letter_code
_entity_poly.pdbx_strand_id
1 'polypeptide(L)'
;MQTRLALALVALLCLCSTVSLAVDRNNFKKCDQSSFCARNRNLEPGNSHFTVVSSSVAFKDGQLTADILNTRDNVVLTLQVSGIANSIFRVKVNEKAPRKPRYEVKDVLLELRETPLEQDAAAAQGANVITIRQGKHAAVLTLAPFRLDVVTDDRVIVTLNGRGLMNFEHLRDRTENEQAGAWEETFKTWTDSKPNGPESIGLDISFPGVKHVFGIPEHASPTALKPTKGDGISSDPYRLFNLDVFEYELDNPMALYGSIPFMVAHAATHSTGVFWMNAAETWIDVSNAQGPVGQDATGTLGRLANLVKSGLKSDSSEPRVDTHWISEAGIIDLFILTGPRVPSIFRQYSQLTGVPALPPMFSIAYHQCRWNYNDEDDVANVDAGFDANDIPYDVLWLDIEHTDGKKYLTWDAKKFPDSKRMQDRLASKGHKMVTIVDPHIKREANYWVHSEAEEQGLYVKKADGTSDYEGWCWPGSSSWIDFLRPSNRNWWSDLFSEDRYVGSTKNLFIWNDMNEPSVFNGPEITITKDAIHHGGWENRHVHNQYGFYQQMATADGLSRRTGYTERPFVLTRAFFAGSQRYGAIWTGDNTATWDHLIYSTKMLLTMNLAGLPFAGADVGGFFGNPDAELLTRWYQVGAFQPFFRGHAHIDTKRREPWLFGEAVMTNIRTAIRARYSFLPYWYTLFHNAAVKGMPIMRPLWMEYPSDESTFAMDDQFLVGRDILVKPVTSAGATTVNVYFPGDQPWYNVETGTRHSAPATQTIPAPLERLPVFQRGGSIVPRKMRVRRSTALMTADPFTLYVALDQSKSASGTLYLDDGHSFSYTEGAYLFRQFTFANQVLTSTAGVTGGVASRPDLHKTSEWVERVVVYGYRSQPTSVTFQEGKEAPRSLNFVFDAALSQLTIKKPGVNIAHDWTITIA
;
A
#
# COMPACT_ATOMS: atom_id res chain seq x y z
N MET A 1 57.54 -22.15 7.43
CA MET A 1 56.34 -22.39 8.28
C MET A 1 55.61 -21.09 8.62
N GLN A 2 56.31 -19.98 8.91
CA GLN A 2 55.71 -18.67 9.23
C GLN A 2 54.87 -18.04 8.10
N THR A 3 55.23 -18.23 6.82
CA THR A 3 54.49 -17.67 5.68
C THR A 3 53.14 -18.35 5.40
N ARG A 4 53.00 -19.63 5.75
CA ARG A 4 51.72 -20.36 5.60
C ARG A 4 50.74 -20.04 6.73
N LEU A 5 51.24 -19.71 7.92
CA LEU A 5 50.41 -19.28 9.05
C LEU A 5 49.86 -17.86 8.84
N ALA A 6 50.64 -16.97 8.21
CA ALA A 6 50.19 -15.62 7.87
C ALA A 6 49.10 -15.60 6.77
N LEU A 7 49.23 -16.43 5.73
CA LEU A 7 48.16 -16.57 4.71
C LEU A 7 46.89 -17.21 5.27
N ALA A 8 47.01 -18.17 6.21
CA ALA A 8 45.85 -18.76 6.87
C ALA A 8 45.13 -17.75 7.78
N LEU A 9 45.86 -16.89 8.51
CA LEU A 9 45.26 -15.83 9.33
C LEU A 9 44.60 -14.75 8.49
N VAL A 10 45.20 -14.35 7.35
CA VAL A 10 44.59 -13.39 6.42
C VAL A 10 43.37 -13.98 5.73
N ALA A 11 43.39 -15.28 5.37
CA ALA A 11 42.20 -15.96 4.86
C ALA A 11 41.09 -16.07 5.91
N LEU A 12 41.43 -16.33 7.19
CA LEU A 12 40.47 -16.34 8.30
C LEU A 12 39.91 -14.94 8.60
N LEU A 13 40.73 -13.89 8.53
CA LEU A 13 40.31 -12.49 8.68
C LEU A 13 39.49 -11.98 7.48
N CYS A 14 39.76 -12.47 6.26
CA CYS A 14 38.94 -12.23 5.08
C CYS A 14 37.61 -13.01 5.12
N LEU A 15 37.58 -14.21 5.74
CA LEU A 15 36.35 -14.98 5.98
C LEU A 15 35.52 -14.40 7.14
N CYS A 16 36.15 -13.70 8.09
CA CYS A 16 35.46 -13.00 9.18
C CYS A 16 35.06 -11.54 8.84
N SER A 17 35.45 -11.01 7.68
CA SER A 17 35.04 -9.67 7.21
C SER A 17 33.90 -9.69 6.19
N THR A 18 33.32 -10.87 5.94
CA THR A 18 32.03 -11.04 5.27
C THR A 18 31.01 -11.62 6.25
N VAL A 19 30.93 -11.08 7.46
CA VAL A 19 29.63 -11.13 8.16
C VAL A 19 28.76 -10.13 7.42
N SER A 20 28.04 -10.61 6.39
CA SER A 20 26.85 -9.90 5.97
C SER A 20 25.99 -9.84 7.23
N LEU A 21 25.84 -8.64 7.80
CA LEU A 21 24.84 -8.40 8.83
C LEU A 21 23.51 -8.67 8.11
N ALA A 22 22.89 -9.77 8.52
CA ALA A 22 21.65 -10.28 7.99
C ALA A 22 20.70 -10.42 9.17
N VAL A 23 19.39 -10.30 8.91
CA VAL A 23 18.37 -10.46 9.94
C VAL A 23 18.66 -11.67 10.85
N ASP A 24 18.74 -11.46 12.16
CA ASP A 24 18.81 -12.58 13.10
C ASP A 24 17.45 -13.25 13.17
N ARG A 25 17.22 -14.22 12.28
CA ARG A 25 15.99 -15.01 12.19
C ARG A 25 15.61 -15.67 13.52
N ASN A 26 16.56 -15.86 14.45
CA ASN A 26 16.23 -16.42 15.76
C ASN A 26 15.37 -15.48 16.61
N ASN A 27 15.34 -14.17 16.32
CA ASN A 27 14.49 -13.20 16.99
C ASN A 27 13.01 -13.31 16.61
N PHE A 28 12.68 -13.98 15.51
CA PHE A 28 11.33 -14.01 14.95
C PHE A 28 10.81 -15.44 14.88
N LYS A 29 9.58 -15.65 15.32
CA LYS A 29 8.95 -16.97 15.32
C LYS A 29 8.73 -17.45 13.89
N LYS A 30 9.06 -18.71 13.66
CA LYS A 30 8.50 -19.54 12.59
C LYS A 30 7.12 -20.06 12.99
N CYS A 31 6.38 -20.62 12.03
CA CYS A 31 5.05 -21.15 12.33
C CYS A 31 5.07 -22.28 13.38
N ASP A 32 6.09 -23.14 13.36
CA ASP A 32 6.22 -24.24 14.34
C ASP A 32 6.56 -23.74 15.77
N GLN A 33 7.09 -22.52 15.89
CA GLN A 33 7.36 -21.83 17.15
C GLN A 33 6.19 -20.96 17.62
N SER A 34 5.17 -20.77 16.79
CA SER A 34 3.93 -20.08 17.12
C SER A 34 2.84 -21.13 17.36
N SER A 35 2.47 -21.37 18.62
CA SER A 35 1.68 -22.57 18.97
C SER A 35 0.35 -22.67 18.21
N PHE A 36 -0.34 -21.55 17.99
CA PHE A 36 -1.60 -21.54 17.26
C PHE A 36 -1.40 -21.77 15.75
N CYS A 37 -0.30 -21.26 15.18
CA CYS A 37 0.04 -21.54 13.79
C CYS A 37 0.33 -23.04 13.61
N ALA A 38 1.18 -23.62 14.47
CA ALA A 38 1.48 -25.05 14.46
C ALA A 38 0.21 -25.91 14.58
N ARG A 39 -0.69 -25.61 15.53
CA ARG A 39 -1.95 -26.35 15.71
C ARG A 39 -2.84 -26.33 14.47
N ASN A 40 -2.98 -25.17 13.82
CA ASN A 40 -3.81 -25.04 12.63
C ASN A 40 -3.13 -25.59 11.36
N ARG A 41 -1.82 -25.37 11.20
CA ARG A 41 -1.06 -25.81 10.01
C ARG A 41 -0.94 -27.34 9.89
N ASN A 42 -0.99 -28.02 11.04
CA ASN A 42 -1.01 -29.48 11.14
C ASN A 42 -2.39 -30.10 10.88
N LEU A 43 -3.44 -29.30 10.64
CA LEU A 43 -4.72 -29.82 10.16
C LEU A 43 -4.57 -30.33 8.73
N GLU A 44 -5.03 -31.55 8.49
CA GLU A 44 -5.03 -32.17 7.17
C GLU A 44 -6.38 -31.98 6.47
N PRO A 45 -6.40 -31.77 5.13
CA PRO A 45 -7.63 -31.68 4.36
C PRO A 45 -8.53 -32.91 4.57
N GLY A 46 -9.84 -32.70 4.71
CA GLY A 46 -10.77 -33.80 4.99
C GLY A 46 -12.21 -33.37 5.21
N ASN A 47 -12.95 -34.21 5.95
CA ASN A 47 -14.31 -33.91 6.36
C ASN A 47 -14.30 -32.90 7.52
N SER A 48 -14.79 -31.68 7.25
CA SER A 48 -14.92 -30.66 8.27
C SER A 48 -15.83 -31.13 9.42
N HIS A 49 -15.46 -30.78 10.65
CA HIS A 49 -16.27 -31.03 11.84
C HIS A 49 -17.37 -29.99 12.07
N PHE A 50 -17.51 -29.01 11.17
CA PHE A 50 -18.49 -27.94 11.29
C PHE A 50 -19.70 -28.25 10.43
N THR A 51 -20.90 -28.18 11.02
CA THR A 51 -22.17 -28.41 10.33
C THR A 51 -23.17 -27.32 10.68
N VAL A 52 -23.88 -26.79 9.69
CA VAL A 52 -24.96 -25.82 9.91
C VAL A 52 -26.16 -26.55 10.48
N VAL A 53 -26.70 -26.06 11.59
CA VAL A 53 -27.91 -26.61 12.21
C VAL A 53 -29.12 -26.16 11.37
N SER A 54 -29.66 -27.07 10.56
CA SER A 54 -30.71 -26.75 9.57
C SER A 54 -31.94 -26.05 10.15
N SER A 55 -32.35 -26.40 11.38
CA SER A 55 -33.50 -25.78 12.06
C SER A 55 -33.24 -24.36 12.57
N SER A 56 -31.97 -23.93 12.65
CA SER A 56 -31.58 -22.59 13.10
C SER A 56 -31.46 -21.59 11.95
N VAL A 57 -31.50 -22.06 10.70
CA VAL A 57 -31.40 -21.19 9.52
C VAL A 57 -32.61 -20.25 9.51
N ALA A 58 -32.32 -18.96 9.56
CA ALA A 58 -33.29 -17.90 9.45
C ALA A 58 -32.85 -16.88 8.40
N PHE A 59 -33.83 -16.33 7.70
CA PHE A 59 -33.63 -15.18 6.82
C PHE A 59 -34.31 -13.97 7.47
N LYS A 60 -33.52 -13.01 7.95
CA LYS A 60 -34.02 -11.84 8.67
C LYS A 60 -33.36 -10.59 8.14
N ASP A 61 -34.16 -9.55 7.88
CA ASP A 61 -33.70 -8.24 7.42
C ASP A 61 -32.79 -8.30 6.17
N GLY A 62 -33.06 -9.24 5.26
CA GLY A 62 -32.25 -9.41 4.04
C GLY A 62 -30.92 -10.13 4.26
N GLN A 63 -30.73 -10.79 5.40
CA GLN A 63 -29.51 -11.51 5.75
C GLN A 63 -29.82 -12.95 6.15
N LEU A 64 -28.88 -13.86 5.87
CA LEU A 64 -28.97 -15.25 6.33
C LEU A 64 -28.23 -15.36 7.66
N THR A 65 -28.89 -15.92 8.67
CA THR A 65 -28.29 -16.29 9.96
C THR A 65 -28.51 -17.77 10.22
N ALA A 66 -27.54 -18.44 10.82
CA ALA A 66 -27.68 -19.82 11.26
C ALA A 66 -26.72 -20.12 12.43
N ASP A 67 -26.95 -21.23 13.12
CA ASP A 67 -25.98 -21.82 14.03
C ASP A 67 -25.09 -22.81 13.28
N ILE A 68 -23.80 -22.85 13.61
CA ILE A 68 -22.86 -23.89 13.19
C ILE A 68 -22.49 -24.71 14.43
N LEU A 69 -22.75 -26.02 14.39
CA LEU A 69 -22.29 -26.95 15.40
C LEU A 69 -20.89 -27.46 15.03
N ASN A 70 -19.93 -27.30 15.93
CA ASN A 70 -18.69 -28.05 15.89
C ASN A 70 -18.92 -29.43 16.52
N THR A 71 -18.93 -30.48 15.69
CA THR A 71 -19.22 -31.85 16.14
C THR A 71 -18.09 -32.47 16.95
N ARG A 72 -16.89 -31.87 16.96
CA ARG A 72 -15.72 -32.38 17.69
C ARG A 72 -15.83 -32.10 19.19
N ASP A 73 -16.26 -30.91 19.56
CA ASP A 73 -16.31 -30.42 20.95
C ASP A 73 -17.72 -30.03 21.41
N ASN A 74 -18.73 -30.19 20.55
CA ASN A 74 -20.13 -29.88 20.82
C ASN A 74 -20.37 -28.39 21.15
N VAL A 75 -19.59 -27.51 20.53
CA VAL A 75 -19.73 -26.05 20.65
C VAL A 75 -20.56 -25.48 19.51
N VAL A 76 -21.43 -24.52 19.83
CA VAL A 76 -22.27 -23.82 18.85
C VAL A 76 -21.67 -22.46 18.54
N LEU A 77 -21.47 -22.20 17.26
CA LEU A 77 -21.10 -20.91 16.69
C LEU A 77 -22.32 -20.29 16.00
N THR A 78 -22.23 -19.01 15.71
CA THR A 78 -23.16 -18.23 14.90
C THR A 78 -22.54 -18.01 13.53
N LEU A 79 -23.37 -18.08 12.49
CA LEU A 79 -23.07 -17.72 11.11
C LEU A 79 -23.99 -16.57 10.70
N GLN A 80 -23.42 -15.55 10.09
CA GLN A 80 -24.14 -14.47 9.44
C GLN A 80 -23.57 -14.28 8.04
N VAL A 81 -24.44 -14.31 7.02
CA VAL A 81 -24.11 -13.96 5.64
C VAL A 81 -24.96 -12.77 5.21
N SER A 82 -24.30 -11.70 4.78
CA SER A 82 -24.94 -10.43 4.46
C SER A 82 -24.46 -9.91 3.11
N GLY A 83 -25.36 -9.24 2.38
CA GLY A 83 -25.03 -8.52 1.16
C GLY A 83 -24.62 -7.09 1.48
N ILE A 84 -23.53 -6.62 0.88
CA ILE A 84 -23.06 -5.23 0.96
C ILE A 84 -23.08 -4.66 -0.47
N ALA A 85 -23.35 -3.36 -0.59
CA ALA A 85 -23.51 -2.69 -1.88
C ALA A 85 -22.31 -2.90 -2.79
N ASN A 86 -22.58 -2.89 -4.11
CA ASN A 86 -21.64 -3.27 -5.18
C ASN A 86 -21.22 -4.75 -5.13
N SER A 87 -22.16 -5.66 -4.85
CA SER A 87 -21.96 -7.12 -4.96
C SER A 87 -20.83 -7.64 -4.07
N ILE A 88 -20.87 -7.35 -2.78
CA ILE A 88 -19.92 -7.89 -1.79
C ILE A 88 -20.70 -8.79 -0.84
N PHE A 89 -20.22 -10.02 -0.63
CA PHE A 89 -20.73 -10.87 0.44
C PHE A 89 -19.87 -10.72 1.68
N ARG A 90 -20.49 -10.51 2.85
CA ARG A 90 -19.82 -10.58 4.15
C ARG A 90 -20.21 -11.86 4.85
N VAL A 91 -19.23 -12.60 5.37
CA VAL A 91 -19.42 -13.82 6.15
C VAL A 91 -18.80 -13.61 7.52
N LYS A 92 -19.63 -13.65 8.57
CA LYS A 92 -19.17 -13.60 9.96
C LYS A 92 -19.45 -14.93 10.64
N VAL A 93 -18.44 -15.46 11.34
CA VAL A 93 -18.58 -16.59 12.27
C VAL A 93 -18.03 -16.19 13.63
N ASN A 94 -18.86 -16.33 14.66
CA ASN A 94 -18.50 -16.02 16.04
C ASN A 94 -19.04 -17.10 16.99
N GLU A 95 -18.47 -17.23 18.17
CA GLU A 95 -18.94 -18.15 19.20
C GLU A 95 -20.31 -17.69 19.75
N LYS A 96 -21.27 -18.60 19.88
CA LYS A 96 -22.66 -18.24 20.25
C LYS A 96 -22.81 -17.83 21.71
N ALA A 97 -22.08 -18.51 22.59
CA ALA A 97 -22.10 -18.27 24.02
C ALA A 97 -20.66 -18.27 24.57
N PRO A 98 -19.84 -17.28 24.19
CA PRO A 98 -18.44 -17.28 24.58
C PRO A 98 -18.29 -16.90 26.04
N ARG A 99 -17.26 -17.43 26.71
CA ARG A 99 -16.92 -17.08 28.09
C ARG A 99 -16.61 -15.59 28.28
N LYS A 100 -16.02 -14.98 27.25
CA LYS A 100 -15.80 -13.54 27.12
C LYS A 100 -15.99 -13.13 25.65
N PRO A 101 -16.38 -11.89 25.34
CA PRO A 101 -16.51 -11.45 23.95
C PRO A 101 -15.21 -11.67 23.17
N ARG A 102 -15.33 -12.10 21.92
CA ARG A 102 -14.21 -12.14 20.96
C ARG A 102 -14.03 -10.77 20.33
N TYR A 103 -12.80 -10.42 20.01
CA TYR A 103 -12.50 -9.12 19.42
C TYR A 103 -13.06 -9.02 18.01
N GLU A 104 -13.75 -7.90 17.74
CA GLU A 104 -14.15 -7.47 16.40
C GLU A 104 -13.40 -6.19 16.08
N VAL A 105 -12.75 -6.15 14.92
CA VAL A 105 -11.91 -5.03 14.49
C VAL A 105 -12.76 -3.76 14.36
N LYS A 106 -12.30 -2.66 14.97
CA LYS A 106 -12.98 -1.36 14.97
C LYS A 106 -12.27 -0.34 14.08
N ASP A 107 -12.97 0.74 13.71
CA ASP A 107 -12.48 1.94 13.01
C ASP A 107 -11.87 1.73 11.60
N VAL A 108 -11.74 0.49 11.14
CA VAL A 108 -11.27 0.13 9.79
C VAL A 108 -12.37 0.32 8.75
N LEU A 109 -13.55 -0.25 9.02
CA LEU A 109 -14.70 -0.16 8.14
C LEU A 109 -15.35 1.22 8.22
N LEU A 110 -15.70 1.74 7.05
CA LEU A 110 -16.67 2.83 6.93
C LEU A 110 -18.10 2.30 7.17
N GLU A 111 -19.06 3.21 7.19
CA GLU A 111 -20.48 2.85 7.23
C GLU A 111 -20.83 1.94 6.05
N LEU A 112 -21.25 0.72 6.38
CA LEU A 112 -21.60 -0.29 5.38
C LEU A 112 -23.01 -0.05 4.85
N ARG A 113 -23.13 0.00 3.53
CA ARG A 113 -24.44 -0.01 2.85
C ARG A 113 -24.88 -1.45 2.62
N GLU A 114 -25.66 -1.99 3.54
CA GLU A 114 -26.24 -3.32 3.38
C GLU A 114 -27.19 -3.37 2.17
N THR A 115 -27.19 -4.51 1.48
CA THR A 115 -28.10 -4.81 0.38
C THR A 115 -28.83 -6.10 0.74
N PRO A 116 -30.17 -6.09 0.79
CA PRO A 116 -30.93 -7.31 1.07
C PRO A 116 -30.56 -8.42 0.09
N LEU A 117 -30.27 -9.59 0.62
CA LEU A 117 -30.11 -10.81 -0.15
C LEU A 117 -31.49 -11.35 -0.53
N GLU A 118 -31.52 -12.17 -1.58
CA GLU A 118 -32.73 -12.90 -2.00
C GLU A 118 -32.48 -14.40 -1.82
N GLN A 119 -33.38 -15.10 -1.14
CA GLN A 119 -33.29 -16.55 -1.01
C GLN A 119 -34.02 -17.22 -2.18
N ASP A 120 -33.41 -18.23 -2.81
CA ASP A 120 -34.07 -18.99 -3.87
C ASP A 120 -35.26 -19.79 -3.29
N ALA A 121 -36.45 -19.63 -3.90
CA ALA A 121 -37.71 -20.26 -3.46
C ALA A 121 -37.74 -21.81 -3.54
N ALA A 122 -36.73 -22.42 -4.16
CA ALA A 122 -36.65 -23.85 -4.46
C ALA A 122 -35.91 -24.69 -3.39
N ALA A 123 -35.67 -24.16 -2.19
CA ALA A 123 -35.14 -24.96 -1.09
C ALA A 123 -36.22 -25.98 -0.64
N ALA A 124 -36.18 -27.19 -1.20
CA ALA A 124 -37.02 -28.29 -0.76
C ALA A 124 -36.84 -28.50 0.76
N GLN A 125 -37.92 -28.75 1.50
CA GLN A 125 -37.83 -29.20 2.89
C GLN A 125 -36.86 -30.39 2.98
N GLY A 126 -35.77 -30.26 3.74
CA GLY A 126 -34.72 -31.28 3.86
C GLY A 126 -33.51 -31.12 2.91
N ALA A 127 -33.43 -30.05 2.12
CA ALA A 127 -32.26 -29.79 1.26
C ALA A 127 -31.00 -29.46 2.09
N ASN A 128 -29.87 -30.09 1.76
CA ASN A 128 -28.55 -29.82 2.36
C ASN A 128 -27.89 -28.53 1.85
N VAL A 129 -28.58 -27.75 1.02
CA VAL A 129 -28.02 -26.60 0.29
C VAL A 129 -29.02 -25.45 0.31
N ILE A 130 -28.52 -24.25 0.56
CA ILE A 130 -29.27 -22.99 0.55
C ILE A 130 -28.56 -22.01 -0.37
N THR A 131 -29.28 -21.43 -1.31
CA THR A 131 -28.75 -20.40 -2.22
C THR A 131 -29.35 -19.04 -1.85
N ILE A 132 -28.46 -18.08 -1.59
CA ILE A 132 -28.79 -16.67 -1.40
C ILE A 132 -28.14 -15.85 -2.51
N ARG A 133 -28.82 -14.82 -2.99
CA ARG A 133 -28.44 -14.05 -4.17
C ARG A 133 -28.33 -12.57 -3.89
N GLN A 134 -27.46 -11.93 -4.65
CA GLN A 134 -27.37 -10.49 -4.80
C GLN A 134 -27.26 -10.19 -6.29
N GLY A 135 -28.41 -9.96 -6.94
CA GLY A 135 -28.51 -9.83 -8.39
C GLY A 135 -28.02 -11.09 -9.11
N LYS A 136 -27.01 -10.95 -9.97
CA LYS A 136 -26.42 -12.07 -10.74
C LYS A 136 -25.40 -12.91 -9.95
N HIS A 137 -25.07 -12.50 -8.74
CA HIS A 137 -24.12 -13.20 -7.87
C HIS A 137 -24.90 -14.04 -6.87
N ALA A 138 -24.36 -15.20 -6.50
CA ALA A 138 -24.96 -16.08 -5.51
C ALA A 138 -23.91 -16.55 -4.49
N ALA A 139 -24.35 -16.80 -3.26
CA ALA A 139 -23.61 -17.59 -2.29
C ALA A 139 -24.42 -18.87 -1.99
N VAL A 140 -23.79 -20.02 -2.21
CA VAL A 140 -24.37 -21.35 -2.07
C VAL A 140 -23.82 -21.97 -0.80
N LEU A 141 -24.65 -22.03 0.24
CA LEU A 141 -24.34 -22.58 1.55
C LEU A 141 -24.69 -24.08 1.58
N THR A 142 -23.69 -24.93 1.73
CA THR A 142 -23.87 -26.35 2.05
C THR A 142 -23.88 -26.52 3.57
N LEU A 143 -24.87 -27.24 4.10
CA LEU A 143 -25.09 -27.34 5.54
C LEU A 143 -24.16 -28.34 6.22
N ALA A 144 -24.10 -29.57 5.71
CA ALA A 144 -23.31 -30.66 6.30
C ALA A 144 -22.41 -31.35 5.24
N PRO A 145 -21.07 -31.23 5.32
CA PRO A 145 -20.34 -30.28 6.17
C PRO A 145 -20.55 -28.83 5.74
N PHE A 146 -20.29 -27.87 6.63
CA PHE A 146 -20.38 -26.43 6.36
C PHE A 146 -19.41 -26.04 5.24
N ARG A 147 -19.94 -25.44 4.19
CA ARG A 147 -19.17 -24.91 3.06
C ARG A 147 -19.96 -23.78 2.40
N LEU A 148 -19.26 -22.77 1.87
CA LEU A 148 -19.89 -21.68 1.14
C LEU A 148 -19.18 -21.44 -0.20
N ASP A 149 -19.92 -21.53 -1.31
CA ASP A 149 -19.42 -21.23 -2.66
C ASP A 149 -20.01 -19.92 -3.16
N VAL A 150 -19.17 -18.96 -3.52
CA VAL A 150 -19.61 -17.73 -4.19
C VAL A 150 -19.51 -17.90 -5.69
N VAL A 151 -20.65 -17.70 -6.35
CA VAL A 151 -20.86 -17.92 -7.79
C VAL A 151 -21.15 -16.58 -8.47
N THR A 152 -20.49 -16.34 -9.60
CA THR A 152 -20.72 -15.17 -10.46
C THR A 152 -20.73 -15.61 -11.92
N ASP A 153 -21.76 -15.22 -12.66
CA ASP A 153 -21.94 -15.59 -14.08
C ASP A 153 -21.74 -17.10 -14.30
N ASP A 154 -22.44 -17.92 -13.50
CA ASP A 154 -22.43 -19.38 -13.57
C ASP A 154 -21.09 -20.09 -13.26
N ARG A 155 -20.12 -19.36 -12.69
CA ARG A 155 -18.82 -19.90 -12.24
C ARG A 155 -18.59 -19.68 -10.74
N VAL A 156 -18.07 -20.69 -10.06
CA VAL A 156 -17.56 -20.56 -8.68
C VAL A 156 -16.27 -19.75 -8.69
N ILE A 157 -16.25 -18.61 -8.02
CA ILE A 157 -15.07 -17.71 -7.97
C ILE A 157 -14.33 -17.80 -6.63
N VAL A 158 -15.02 -18.20 -5.55
CA VAL A 158 -14.45 -18.41 -4.22
C VAL A 158 -15.19 -19.56 -3.54
N THR A 159 -14.46 -20.46 -2.91
CA THR A 159 -15.01 -21.50 -2.02
C THR A 159 -14.41 -21.34 -0.63
N LEU A 160 -15.26 -21.29 0.39
CA LEU A 160 -14.88 -21.30 1.80
C LEU A 160 -15.04 -22.70 2.38
N ASN A 161 -14.08 -23.14 3.18
CA ASN A 161 -14.05 -24.44 3.84
C ASN A 161 -14.17 -25.65 2.89
N GLY A 162 -13.72 -25.49 1.63
CA GLY A 162 -13.82 -26.54 0.62
C GLY A 162 -12.91 -27.73 0.91
N ARG A 163 -11.77 -27.49 1.57
CA ARG A 163 -10.82 -28.51 2.04
C ARG A 163 -11.10 -29.00 3.45
N GLY A 164 -12.07 -28.40 4.14
CA GLY A 164 -12.47 -28.79 5.50
C GLY A 164 -11.48 -28.37 6.58
N LEU A 165 -10.67 -27.34 6.35
CA LEU A 165 -9.66 -26.85 7.29
C LEU A 165 -10.17 -25.75 8.23
N MET A 166 -11.48 -25.42 8.16
CA MET A 166 -12.06 -24.53 9.17
C MET A 166 -11.74 -25.03 10.57
N ASN A 167 -11.25 -24.12 11.41
CA ASN A 167 -11.00 -24.37 12.82
C ASN A 167 -11.43 -23.14 13.63
N PHE A 168 -11.97 -23.39 14.81
CA PHE A 168 -12.41 -22.36 15.72
C PHE A 168 -12.16 -22.87 17.13
N GLU A 169 -11.08 -22.42 17.75
CA GLU A 169 -10.73 -22.82 19.12
C GLU A 169 -11.61 -22.05 20.09
N HIS A 170 -12.67 -22.68 20.59
CA HIS A 170 -13.62 -22.09 21.53
C HIS A 170 -12.97 -21.75 22.87
N LEU A 171 -13.47 -20.71 23.54
CA LEU A 171 -12.92 -20.28 24.82
C LEU A 171 -13.29 -21.27 25.92
N ARG A 172 -12.29 -21.76 26.67
CA ARG A 172 -12.48 -22.83 27.66
C ARG A 172 -11.55 -22.71 28.85
N ASP A 173 -11.86 -23.47 29.91
CA ASP A 173 -10.93 -23.66 31.02
C ASP A 173 -9.83 -24.66 30.66
N ARG A 174 -8.73 -24.57 31.42
CA ARG A 174 -7.61 -25.51 31.34
C ARG A 174 -8.06 -26.90 31.76
N THR A 175 -7.65 -27.90 31.00
CA THR A 175 -7.90 -29.33 31.28
C THR A 175 -6.60 -30.05 31.65
N GLU A 176 -6.69 -31.31 32.10
CA GLU A 176 -5.50 -32.08 32.53
C GLU A 176 -4.56 -32.48 31.37
N ASN A 177 -5.03 -32.45 30.12
CA ASN A 177 -4.29 -32.92 28.94
C ASN A 177 -4.14 -31.83 27.86
N GLU A 178 -3.40 -30.78 28.18
CA GLU A 178 -3.14 -29.68 27.24
C GLU A 178 -1.94 -29.94 26.34
N GLN A 179 -2.05 -29.54 25.06
CA GLN A 179 -0.91 -29.53 24.17
C GLN A 179 0.12 -28.47 24.62
N ALA A 180 1.40 -28.72 24.38
CA ALA A 180 2.45 -27.75 24.68
C ALA A 180 2.18 -26.40 23.98
N GLY A 181 2.34 -25.29 24.71
CA GLY A 181 2.05 -23.94 24.22
C GLY A 181 0.55 -23.60 24.08
N ALA A 182 -0.37 -24.51 24.43
CA ALA A 182 -1.81 -24.22 24.41
C ALA A 182 -2.22 -23.17 25.47
N TRP A 183 -1.46 -23.05 26.57
CA TRP A 183 -1.63 -22.06 27.63
C TRP A 183 -0.38 -21.20 27.69
N GLU A 184 0.42 -21.30 28.74
CA GLU A 184 1.67 -20.55 28.82
C GLU A 184 2.60 -20.98 27.66
N GLU A 185 3.14 -19.99 26.95
CA GLU A 185 4.05 -20.20 25.82
C GLU A 185 5.30 -19.37 26.01
N THR A 186 6.46 -20.02 26.01
CA THR A 186 7.75 -19.34 26.16
C THR A 186 8.45 -19.23 24.82
N PHE A 187 8.81 -18.00 24.43
CA PHE A 187 9.70 -17.73 23.32
C PHE A 187 10.94 -16.99 23.83
N LYS A 188 12.11 -17.63 23.67
CA LYS A 188 13.36 -17.20 24.32
C LYS A 188 13.17 -17.05 25.84
N THR A 189 13.30 -15.84 26.36
CA THR A 189 13.16 -15.51 27.78
C THR A 189 11.77 -15.01 28.14
N TRP A 190 10.90 -14.81 27.15
CA TRP A 190 9.56 -14.24 27.33
C TRP A 190 8.53 -15.33 27.46
N THR A 191 7.78 -15.33 28.55
CA THR A 191 6.65 -16.23 28.76
C THR A 191 5.37 -15.45 28.61
N ASP A 192 4.61 -15.77 27.57
CA ASP A 192 3.23 -15.32 27.41
C ASP A 192 2.34 -16.10 28.39
N SER A 193 1.63 -15.38 29.27
CA SER A 193 0.73 -15.99 30.25
C SER A 193 -0.53 -16.60 29.64
N LYS A 194 -0.95 -16.12 28.46
CA LYS A 194 -2.08 -16.60 27.65
C LYS A 194 -3.34 -16.95 28.46
N PRO A 195 -3.94 -15.97 29.17
CA PRO A 195 -4.97 -16.20 30.17
C PRO A 195 -6.24 -16.87 29.64
N ASN A 196 -6.48 -16.83 28.33
CA ASN A 196 -7.66 -17.45 27.70
C ASN A 196 -7.37 -18.79 27.02
N GLY A 197 -6.14 -19.30 27.11
CA GLY A 197 -5.75 -20.52 26.44
C GLY A 197 -5.81 -20.39 24.90
N PRO A 198 -6.15 -21.46 24.17
CA PRO A 198 -6.29 -21.44 22.72
C PRO A 198 -7.55 -20.70 22.28
N GLU A 199 -7.42 -19.70 21.40
CA GLU A 199 -8.56 -18.93 20.87
C GLU A 199 -8.48 -18.64 19.36
N SER A 200 -7.61 -19.36 18.64
CA SER A 200 -7.38 -19.12 17.23
C SER A 200 -8.54 -19.53 16.34
N ILE A 201 -8.56 -18.91 15.17
CA ILE A 201 -9.52 -19.18 14.10
C ILE A 201 -8.75 -19.51 12.82
N GLY A 202 -9.30 -20.44 12.03
CA GLY A 202 -8.72 -20.92 10.78
C GLY A 202 -9.80 -21.10 9.73
N LEU A 203 -9.52 -20.74 8.48
CA LEU A 203 -10.41 -21.02 7.35
C LEU A 203 -9.62 -21.18 6.05
N ASP A 204 -9.88 -22.26 5.30
CA ASP A 204 -9.40 -22.37 3.93
C ASP A 204 -10.30 -21.65 2.93
N ILE A 205 -9.64 -21.00 1.97
CA ILE A 205 -10.26 -20.22 0.91
C ILE A 205 -9.63 -20.62 -0.41
N SER A 206 -10.44 -21.11 -1.34
CA SER A 206 -10.01 -21.59 -2.65
C SER A 206 -10.48 -20.66 -3.76
N PHE A 207 -9.64 -20.49 -4.78
CA PHE A 207 -9.86 -19.64 -5.95
C PHE A 207 -9.80 -20.47 -7.25
N PRO A 208 -10.92 -21.07 -7.69
CA PRO A 208 -10.99 -21.84 -8.93
C PRO A 208 -10.70 -21.01 -10.18
N GLY A 209 -10.02 -21.59 -11.16
CA GLY A 209 -9.68 -20.95 -12.44
C GLY A 209 -8.54 -19.93 -12.36
N VAL A 210 -7.85 -19.84 -11.22
CA VAL A 210 -6.80 -18.84 -10.94
C VAL A 210 -5.43 -19.53 -10.78
N LYS A 211 -4.38 -18.91 -11.33
CA LYS A 211 -2.98 -19.35 -11.19
C LYS A 211 -2.17 -18.49 -10.20
N HIS A 212 -2.60 -17.24 -9.97
CA HIS A 212 -1.87 -16.27 -9.18
C HIS A 212 -2.79 -15.50 -8.25
N VAL A 213 -2.33 -15.34 -7.01
CA VAL A 213 -2.91 -14.46 -6.00
C VAL A 213 -1.90 -13.39 -5.59
N PHE A 214 -2.41 -12.25 -5.15
CA PHE A 214 -1.65 -11.02 -4.90
C PHE A 214 -2.15 -10.35 -3.62
N GLY A 215 -1.37 -9.44 -3.05
CA GLY A 215 -1.77 -8.66 -1.87
C GLY A 215 -1.07 -9.16 -0.61
N ILE A 216 -1.79 -9.14 0.51
CA ILE A 216 -1.29 -9.43 1.87
C ILE A 216 0.07 -8.78 2.21
N PRO A 217 0.32 -7.50 1.91
CA PRO A 217 1.55 -6.86 2.36
C PRO A 217 1.61 -6.77 3.90
N GLU A 218 2.79 -6.67 4.51
CA GLU A 218 4.09 -6.39 3.90
C GLU A 218 5.08 -7.57 3.93
N HIS A 219 5.59 -7.92 2.74
CA HIS A 219 6.66 -8.92 2.58
C HIS A 219 7.63 -8.48 1.50
N ALA A 220 8.91 -8.74 1.71
CA ALA A 220 9.92 -8.68 0.65
C ALA A 220 9.81 -9.93 -0.24
N SER A 221 8.73 -10.02 -1.02
CA SER A 221 8.37 -11.17 -1.86
C SER A 221 7.96 -10.71 -3.27
N PRO A 222 7.98 -11.58 -4.30
CA PRO A 222 7.39 -11.24 -5.60
C PRO A 222 5.93 -10.79 -5.50
N THR A 223 5.48 -9.99 -6.47
CA THR A 223 4.11 -9.45 -6.45
C THR A 223 3.05 -10.56 -6.57
N ALA A 224 3.30 -11.57 -7.40
CA ALA A 224 2.54 -12.82 -7.40
C ALA A 224 3.05 -13.72 -6.26
N LEU A 225 2.19 -14.01 -5.30
CA LEU A 225 2.56 -14.73 -4.09
C LEU A 225 3.02 -16.15 -4.42
N LYS A 226 4.10 -16.57 -3.77
CA LYS A 226 4.65 -17.92 -3.92
C LYS A 226 3.82 -18.92 -3.13
N PRO A 227 3.72 -20.18 -3.58
CA PRO A 227 3.19 -21.22 -2.72
C PRO A 227 4.13 -21.46 -1.52
N THR A 228 3.54 -21.71 -0.36
CA THR A 228 4.22 -22.03 0.91
C THR A 228 4.05 -23.49 1.31
N LYS A 229 3.11 -24.21 0.69
CA LYS A 229 2.84 -25.65 0.87
C LYS A 229 2.61 -26.31 -0.50
N GLY A 230 3.08 -27.55 -0.67
CA GLY A 230 2.92 -28.34 -1.90
C GLY A 230 4.11 -29.27 -2.16
N ASP A 231 4.05 -30.04 -3.25
CA ASP A 231 5.10 -31.00 -3.61
C ASP A 231 6.45 -30.29 -3.81
N GLY A 232 7.45 -30.68 -3.01
CA GLY A 232 8.79 -30.09 -3.05
C GLY A 232 8.89 -28.68 -2.46
N ILE A 233 7.84 -28.17 -1.82
CA ILE A 233 7.80 -26.83 -1.22
C ILE A 233 7.83 -26.97 0.31
N SER A 234 8.89 -26.46 0.93
CA SER A 234 9.04 -26.34 2.38
C SER A 234 9.37 -24.89 2.71
N SER A 235 8.36 -24.13 3.12
CA SER A 235 8.48 -22.72 3.51
C SER A 235 7.54 -22.43 4.68
N ASP A 236 7.75 -21.35 5.43
CA ASP A 236 6.74 -20.84 6.37
C ASP A 236 5.56 -20.21 5.60
N PRO A 237 4.36 -20.13 6.21
CA PRO A 237 3.26 -19.34 5.63
C PRO A 237 3.64 -17.86 5.62
N TYR A 238 2.98 -17.06 4.76
CA TYR A 238 3.06 -15.61 4.86
C TYR A 238 2.55 -15.17 6.23
N ARG A 239 3.32 -14.35 6.94
CA ARG A 239 2.97 -13.85 8.28
C ARG A 239 2.56 -12.38 8.22
N LEU A 240 1.45 -12.05 8.85
CA LEU A 240 0.96 -10.69 9.07
C LEU A 240 1.00 -10.40 10.57
N PHE A 241 2.10 -9.77 10.98
CA PHE A 241 2.36 -9.32 12.34
C PHE A 241 3.34 -8.16 12.23
N ASN A 242 2.90 -6.94 12.55
CA ASN A 242 3.72 -5.75 12.37
C ASN A 242 4.99 -5.85 13.25
N LEU A 243 6.16 -5.91 12.63
CA LEU A 243 7.42 -6.18 13.30
C LEU A 243 8.54 -5.26 12.81
N ASP A 244 9.37 -4.84 13.75
CA ASP A 244 10.61 -4.14 13.46
C ASP A 244 11.69 -5.14 13.07
N VAL A 245 11.80 -5.42 11.77
CA VAL A 245 12.74 -6.40 11.22
C VAL A 245 13.98 -5.70 10.70
N PHE A 246 14.95 -5.51 11.61
CA PHE A 246 16.26 -4.94 11.28
C PHE A 246 16.97 -5.74 10.17
N GLU A 247 17.47 -5.03 9.15
CA GLU A 247 18.15 -5.60 7.97
C GLU A 247 17.39 -6.77 7.34
N TYR A 248 16.09 -6.57 7.09
CA TYR A 248 15.22 -7.61 6.56
C TYR A 248 15.77 -8.25 5.28
N GLU A 249 15.67 -9.58 5.21
CA GLU A 249 16.06 -10.34 4.03
C GLU A 249 14.99 -10.28 2.93
N LEU A 250 15.40 -10.59 1.70
CA LEU A 250 14.52 -10.66 0.54
C LEU A 250 14.00 -12.08 0.30
N ASP A 251 13.02 -12.18 -0.58
CA ASP A 251 12.40 -13.40 -1.09
C ASP A 251 11.89 -14.40 -0.03
N ASN A 252 11.25 -13.89 1.03
CA ASN A 252 10.78 -14.74 2.12
C ASN A 252 9.41 -14.27 2.68
N PRO A 253 8.68 -15.15 3.38
CA PRO A 253 7.34 -14.87 3.90
C PRO A 253 7.31 -14.23 5.30
N MET A 254 8.46 -13.81 5.85
CA MET A 254 8.51 -13.19 7.18
C MET A 254 7.74 -11.88 7.18
N ALA A 255 6.97 -11.64 8.24
CA ALA A 255 6.27 -10.37 8.41
C ALA A 255 7.28 -9.21 8.49
N LEU A 256 6.89 -8.06 7.96
CA LEU A 256 7.61 -6.79 8.09
C LEU A 256 6.75 -5.81 8.90
N TYR A 257 6.78 -4.52 8.57
CA TYR A 257 6.31 -3.45 9.45
C TYR A 257 4.79 -3.27 9.46
N GLY A 258 4.11 -3.59 8.37
CA GLY A 258 2.67 -3.40 8.23
C GLY A 258 1.92 -4.63 7.71
N SER A 259 0.60 -4.64 7.91
CA SER A 259 -0.26 -5.77 7.58
C SER A 259 -1.58 -5.32 6.96
N ILE A 260 -1.84 -5.67 5.70
CA ILE A 260 -3.18 -5.58 5.12
C ILE A 260 -3.67 -6.99 4.75
N PRO A 261 -4.63 -7.57 5.48
CA PRO A 261 -5.15 -8.91 5.21
C PRO A 261 -6.15 -8.93 4.03
N PHE A 262 -5.75 -8.37 2.88
CA PHE A 262 -6.53 -8.31 1.64
C PHE A 262 -5.78 -9.03 0.52
N MET A 263 -6.44 -9.97 -0.13
CA MET A 263 -5.91 -10.76 -1.23
C MET A 263 -6.75 -10.59 -2.48
N VAL A 264 -6.09 -10.46 -3.64
CA VAL A 264 -6.71 -10.43 -4.96
C VAL A 264 -6.32 -11.69 -5.71
N ALA A 265 -7.30 -12.36 -6.32
CA ALA A 265 -7.11 -13.50 -7.20
C ALA A 265 -7.47 -13.09 -8.63
N HIS A 266 -6.58 -13.36 -9.59
CA HIS A 266 -6.73 -12.89 -10.97
C HIS A 266 -6.55 -14.01 -12.00
N ALA A 267 -7.46 -14.02 -12.99
CA ALA A 267 -7.41 -14.86 -14.17
C ALA A 267 -7.86 -14.06 -15.40
N ALA A 268 -7.57 -14.57 -16.60
CA ALA A 268 -7.98 -13.94 -17.86
C ALA A 268 -9.50 -13.71 -17.97
N THR A 269 -10.27 -14.51 -17.24
CA THR A 269 -11.73 -14.54 -17.29
C THR A 269 -12.40 -13.82 -16.12
N HIS A 270 -11.68 -13.50 -15.04
CA HIS A 270 -12.24 -12.79 -13.87
C HIS A 270 -11.18 -12.32 -12.87
N SER A 271 -11.60 -11.43 -11.99
CA SER A 271 -10.88 -11.11 -10.75
C SER A 271 -11.84 -11.14 -9.58
N THR A 272 -11.36 -11.60 -8.44
CA THR A 272 -12.08 -11.61 -7.16
C THR A 272 -11.14 -11.14 -6.05
N GLY A 273 -11.70 -10.63 -4.96
CA GLY A 273 -10.94 -10.19 -3.80
C GLY A 273 -11.51 -10.78 -2.52
N VAL A 274 -10.64 -11.02 -1.53
CA VAL A 274 -11.02 -11.51 -0.22
C VAL A 274 -10.32 -10.65 0.83
N PHE A 275 -11.10 -10.01 1.70
CA PHE A 275 -10.60 -9.21 2.82
C PHE A 275 -10.95 -9.89 4.13
N TRP A 276 -9.92 -10.39 4.81
CA TRP A 276 -9.99 -11.07 6.11
C TRP A 276 -9.82 -10.05 7.23
N MET A 277 -10.92 -9.59 7.81
CA MET A 277 -10.92 -8.48 8.75
C MET A 277 -10.55 -8.94 10.17
N ASN A 278 -9.25 -9.18 10.39
CA ASN A 278 -8.69 -9.57 11.68
C ASN A 278 -7.38 -8.84 11.98
N ALA A 279 -7.23 -8.35 13.22
CA ALA A 279 -6.11 -7.53 13.68
C ALA A 279 -5.04 -8.30 14.48
N ALA A 280 -5.30 -9.57 14.78
CA ALA A 280 -4.35 -10.43 15.47
C ALA A 280 -3.23 -10.90 14.51
N GLU A 281 -2.20 -11.52 15.08
CA GLU A 281 -1.20 -12.25 14.30
C GLU A 281 -1.91 -13.23 13.35
N THR A 282 -1.61 -13.13 12.05
CA THR A 282 -2.25 -13.95 11.01
C THR A 282 -1.23 -14.63 10.13
N TRP A 283 -1.41 -15.92 9.86
CA TRP A 283 -0.60 -16.72 8.95
C TRP A 283 -1.44 -17.17 7.76
N ILE A 284 -0.85 -17.14 6.56
CA ILE A 284 -1.52 -17.52 5.32
C ILE A 284 -0.66 -18.52 4.56
N ASP A 285 -1.11 -19.77 4.51
CA ASP A 285 -0.54 -20.75 3.58
C ASP A 285 -1.12 -20.53 2.18
N VAL A 286 -0.29 -20.66 1.15
CA VAL A 286 -0.65 -20.60 -0.26
C VAL A 286 -0.22 -21.90 -0.93
N SER A 287 -1.10 -22.50 -1.73
CA SER A 287 -0.82 -23.75 -2.45
C SER A 287 -1.43 -23.70 -3.85
N ASN A 288 -0.66 -24.16 -4.84
CA ASN A 288 -1.16 -24.34 -6.19
C ASN A 288 -1.77 -25.74 -6.29
N ALA A 289 -2.97 -25.83 -6.87
CA ALA A 289 -3.68 -27.08 -7.06
C ALA A 289 -4.39 -27.10 -8.42
N GLN A 290 -4.99 -28.24 -8.76
CA GLN A 290 -5.77 -28.43 -9.99
C GLN A 290 -7.07 -29.16 -9.70
N GLY A 291 -8.06 -28.90 -10.55
CA GLY A 291 -9.35 -29.56 -10.55
C GLY A 291 -10.32 -29.03 -9.50
N PRO A 292 -11.28 -29.85 -9.03
CA PRO A 292 -12.35 -29.43 -8.13
C PRO A 292 -11.89 -29.34 -6.67
N VAL A 293 -12.45 -28.40 -5.90
CA VAL A 293 -12.00 -28.08 -4.54
C VAL A 293 -12.38 -29.19 -3.55
N GLY A 294 -11.37 -29.76 -2.87
CA GLY A 294 -11.54 -30.69 -1.76
C GLY A 294 -12.56 -31.82 -2.02
N GLN A 295 -13.61 -31.90 -1.19
CA GLN A 295 -14.63 -32.97 -1.25
C GLN A 295 -15.42 -33.04 -2.57
N ASP A 296 -15.28 -32.06 -3.46
CA ASP A 296 -15.86 -32.17 -4.81
C ASP A 296 -15.21 -33.28 -5.65
N ALA A 297 -14.02 -33.76 -5.28
CA ALA A 297 -13.41 -34.96 -5.85
C ALA A 297 -14.24 -36.24 -5.61
N THR A 298 -15.19 -36.23 -4.65
CA THR A 298 -16.07 -37.37 -4.33
C THR A 298 -17.54 -37.16 -4.70
N GLY A 299 -17.92 -36.05 -5.37
CA GLY A 299 -19.21 -35.94 -6.08
C GLY A 299 -20.17 -34.81 -5.70
N THR A 300 -19.78 -33.80 -4.91
CA THR A 300 -20.64 -32.64 -4.59
C THR A 300 -20.96 -31.73 -5.79
N LEU A 301 -20.09 -31.69 -6.82
CA LEU A 301 -20.32 -30.96 -8.08
C LEU A 301 -21.55 -31.43 -8.85
N GLY A 302 -21.95 -32.70 -8.71
CA GLY A 302 -23.16 -33.24 -9.34
C GLY A 302 -24.46 -32.54 -8.89
N ARG A 303 -24.44 -31.82 -7.76
CA ARG A 303 -25.62 -31.12 -7.21
C ARG A 303 -25.65 -29.62 -7.55
N LEU A 304 -24.48 -28.98 -7.65
CA LEU A 304 -24.34 -27.60 -8.16
C LEU A 304 -24.72 -27.49 -9.65
N ALA A 305 -24.48 -28.55 -10.43
CA ALA A 305 -24.83 -28.64 -11.84
C ALA A 305 -26.33 -28.44 -12.16
N ASN A 306 -27.22 -28.66 -11.19
CA ASN A 306 -28.67 -28.47 -11.36
C ASN A 306 -29.17 -27.04 -11.04
N LEU A 307 -28.36 -26.23 -10.34
CA LEU A 307 -28.73 -24.88 -9.89
C LEU A 307 -28.20 -23.77 -10.82
N VAL A 308 -27.20 -24.11 -11.63
CA VAL A 308 -26.55 -23.22 -12.59
C VAL A 308 -27.08 -23.56 -13.98
N LYS A 309 -27.69 -22.59 -14.68
CA LYS A 309 -28.24 -22.81 -16.03
C LYS A 309 -27.09 -23.08 -17.00
N SER A 310 -26.82 -24.36 -17.24
CA SER A 310 -25.87 -24.93 -18.20
C SER A 310 -24.41 -25.14 -17.70
N GLY A 311 -23.99 -26.41 -17.68
CA GLY A 311 -22.67 -26.79 -18.22
C GLY A 311 -21.41 -26.47 -17.40
N LEU A 312 -21.44 -26.41 -16.06
CA LEU A 312 -20.23 -26.49 -15.23
C LEU A 312 -19.53 -27.83 -15.49
N LYS A 313 -18.65 -27.87 -16.50
CA LYS A 313 -17.73 -28.99 -16.70
C LYS A 313 -16.70 -28.91 -15.58
N SER A 314 -16.73 -29.88 -14.68
CA SER A 314 -15.64 -30.20 -13.76
C SER A 314 -14.41 -30.57 -14.59
N ASP A 315 -13.60 -29.58 -14.96
CA ASP A 315 -12.32 -29.84 -15.60
C ASP A 315 -11.29 -30.15 -14.50
N SER A 316 -10.91 -31.43 -14.39
CA SER A 316 -9.90 -31.88 -13.43
C SER A 316 -8.51 -31.24 -13.65
N SER A 317 -8.31 -30.55 -14.78
CA SER A 317 -7.08 -29.83 -15.09
C SER A 317 -7.17 -28.31 -14.86
N GLU A 318 -8.33 -27.78 -14.46
CA GLU A 318 -8.48 -26.33 -14.21
C GLU A 318 -7.56 -25.90 -13.05
N PRO A 319 -6.70 -24.88 -13.23
CA PRO A 319 -5.84 -24.41 -12.16
C PRO A 319 -6.66 -23.77 -11.05
N ARG A 320 -6.20 -23.93 -9.80
CA ARG A 320 -6.68 -23.15 -8.68
C ARG A 320 -5.55 -22.79 -7.72
N VAL A 321 -5.80 -21.77 -6.92
CA VAL A 321 -4.99 -21.47 -5.73
C VAL A 321 -5.83 -21.75 -4.48
N ASP A 322 -5.29 -22.56 -3.58
CA ASP A 322 -5.86 -22.84 -2.27
C ASP A 322 -5.07 -22.09 -1.20
N THR A 323 -5.76 -21.35 -0.34
CA THR A 323 -5.16 -20.63 0.80
C THR A 323 -5.71 -21.11 2.13
N HIS A 324 -4.96 -20.92 3.21
CA HIS A 324 -5.40 -21.23 4.58
C HIS A 324 -5.03 -20.08 5.51
N TRP A 325 -6.03 -19.35 5.99
CA TRP A 325 -5.88 -18.16 6.83
C TRP A 325 -6.05 -18.56 8.29
N ILE A 326 -5.09 -18.19 9.13
CA ILE A 326 -5.00 -18.60 10.53
C ILE A 326 -4.72 -17.36 11.37
N SER A 327 -5.67 -16.90 12.17
CA SER A 327 -5.47 -15.78 13.09
C SER A 327 -5.47 -16.24 14.54
N GLU A 328 -4.62 -15.64 15.38
CA GLU A 328 -4.46 -16.04 16.78
C GLU A 328 -5.72 -15.87 17.63
N ALA A 329 -6.52 -14.82 17.35
CA ALA A 329 -7.68 -14.45 18.14
C ALA A 329 -8.73 -13.71 17.29
N GLY A 330 -9.83 -13.31 17.93
CA GLY A 330 -10.92 -12.58 17.30
C GLY A 330 -11.97 -13.51 16.66
N ILE A 331 -12.62 -13.01 15.61
CA ILE A 331 -13.69 -13.71 14.88
C ILE A 331 -13.32 -13.91 13.41
N ILE A 332 -14.00 -14.85 12.75
CA ILE A 332 -13.96 -14.92 11.28
C ILE A 332 -14.88 -13.81 10.78
N ASP A 333 -14.32 -12.79 10.15
CA ASP A 333 -15.06 -11.71 9.49
C ASP A 333 -14.47 -11.49 8.11
N LEU A 334 -15.18 -11.95 7.08
CA LEU A 334 -14.66 -12.08 5.73
C LEU A 334 -15.53 -11.33 4.74
N PHE A 335 -14.91 -10.50 3.90
CA PHE A 335 -15.57 -9.87 2.75
C PHE A 335 -15.09 -10.51 1.46
N ILE A 336 -16.04 -10.91 0.61
CA ILE A 336 -15.79 -11.50 -0.71
C ILE A 336 -16.26 -10.49 -1.76
N LEU A 337 -15.29 -9.95 -2.50
CA LEU A 337 -15.46 -8.91 -3.50
C LEU A 337 -15.56 -9.58 -4.87
N THR A 338 -16.76 -9.62 -5.45
CA THR A 338 -17.04 -10.49 -6.60
C THR A 338 -16.51 -9.99 -7.95
N GLY A 339 -15.90 -8.80 -8.03
CA GLY A 339 -15.43 -8.21 -9.29
C GLY A 339 -16.58 -8.00 -10.30
N PRO A 340 -16.49 -8.49 -11.56
CA PRO A 340 -15.44 -9.35 -12.13
C PRO A 340 -14.32 -8.58 -12.84
N ARG A 341 -14.47 -7.26 -13.04
CA ARG A 341 -13.44 -6.42 -13.65
C ARG A 341 -12.46 -5.93 -12.58
N VAL A 342 -11.19 -5.84 -12.95
CA VAL A 342 -10.11 -5.39 -12.07
C VAL A 342 -10.42 -4.07 -11.34
N PRO A 343 -10.92 -2.98 -11.98
CA PRO A 343 -11.27 -1.75 -11.27
C PRO A 343 -12.41 -1.90 -10.25
N SER A 344 -13.30 -2.88 -10.43
CA SER A 344 -14.42 -3.11 -9.51
C SER A 344 -13.91 -3.58 -8.15
N ILE A 345 -12.86 -4.41 -8.12
CA ILE A 345 -12.26 -4.94 -6.88
C ILE A 345 -11.77 -3.80 -5.98
N PHE A 346 -11.01 -2.86 -6.53
CA PHE A 346 -10.48 -1.75 -5.74
C PHE A 346 -11.56 -0.76 -5.29
N ARG A 347 -12.60 -0.56 -6.11
CA ARG A 347 -13.78 0.23 -5.71
C ARG A 347 -14.53 -0.44 -4.56
N GLN A 348 -14.78 -1.75 -4.67
CA GLN A 348 -15.41 -2.56 -3.64
C GLN A 348 -14.61 -2.49 -2.33
N TYR A 349 -13.28 -2.66 -2.40
CA TYR A 349 -12.40 -2.57 -1.23
C TYR A 349 -12.39 -1.17 -0.60
N SER A 350 -12.27 -0.13 -1.42
CA SER A 350 -12.25 1.26 -0.94
C SER A 350 -13.60 1.73 -0.38
N GLN A 351 -14.71 1.10 -0.76
CA GLN A 351 -15.99 1.34 -0.11
C GLN A 351 -16.01 0.79 1.33
N LEU A 352 -15.29 -0.31 1.58
CA LEU A 352 -15.18 -0.90 2.92
C LEU A 352 -14.21 -0.09 3.78
N THR A 353 -13.01 0.19 3.28
CA THR A 353 -11.89 0.71 4.09
C THR A 353 -11.57 2.18 3.80
N GLY A 354 -12.32 2.84 2.93
CA GLY A 354 -12.07 4.21 2.49
C GLY A 354 -11.07 4.33 1.35
N VAL A 355 -11.00 5.54 0.82
CA VAL A 355 -10.12 5.92 -0.29
C VAL A 355 -8.82 6.53 0.25
N PRO A 356 -7.72 6.49 -0.53
CA PRO A 356 -6.52 7.23 -0.22
C PRO A 356 -6.80 8.72 0.01
N ALA A 357 -6.20 9.33 1.03
CA ALA A 357 -6.26 10.78 1.19
C ALA A 357 -5.60 11.48 -0.01
N LEU A 358 -6.18 12.60 -0.47
CA LEU A 358 -5.53 13.44 -1.46
C LEU A 358 -4.31 14.12 -0.79
N PRO A 359 -3.07 13.82 -1.19
CA PRO A 359 -1.90 14.41 -0.55
C PRO A 359 -1.80 15.92 -0.82
N PRO A 360 -1.15 16.68 0.07
CA PRO A 360 -0.54 17.95 -0.32
C PRO A 360 0.43 17.77 -1.51
N MET A 361 0.47 18.73 -2.44
CA MET A 361 1.31 18.66 -3.65
C MET A 361 2.79 18.46 -3.32
N PHE A 362 3.29 19.12 -2.27
CA PHE A 362 4.70 19.02 -1.86
C PHE A 362 5.08 17.58 -1.47
N SER A 363 4.14 16.80 -0.92
CA SER A 363 4.45 15.48 -0.37
C SER A 363 4.57 14.38 -1.44
N ILE A 364 4.22 14.71 -2.68
CA ILE A 364 4.42 13.84 -3.83
C ILE A 364 5.60 14.33 -4.68
N ALA A 365 6.44 15.23 -4.17
CA ALA A 365 7.67 15.64 -4.83
C ALA A 365 8.88 14.90 -4.24
N TYR A 366 10.08 15.48 -4.29
CA TYR A 366 11.29 14.85 -3.74
C TYR A 366 11.52 15.25 -2.28
N HIS A 367 11.82 14.26 -1.46
CA HIS A 367 12.11 14.38 -0.02
C HIS A 367 13.56 14.02 0.26
N GLN A 368 14.28 14.87 0.99
CA GLN A 368 15.66 14.63 1.43
C GLN A 368 15.70 14.34 2.93
N CYS A 369 16.30 13.20 3.29
CA CYS A 369 16.42 12.71 4.66
C CYS A 369 17.77 12.00 4.89
N ARG A 370 18.17 11.87 6.15
CA ARG A 370 19.14 10.89 6.67
C ARG A 370 19.04 10.85 8.19
N TRP A 371 19.56 9.80 8.80
CA TRP A 371 19.87 9.76 10.23
C TRP A 371 21.32 10.25 10.45
N ASN A 372 21.61 11.40 11.05
CA ASN A 372 20.77 12.59 11.12
C ASN A 372 21.38 13.73 10.28
N TYR A 373 20.63 14.81 10.08
CA TYR A 373 21.23 16.14 9.92
C TYR A 373 21.61 16.69 11.29
N ASN A 374 22.83 17.19 11.43
CA ASN A 374 23.44 17.37 12.75
C ASN A 374 22.83 18.51 13.56
N ASP A 375 22.50 19.62 12.92
CA ASP A 375 22.08 20.88 13.54
C ASP A 375 21.44 21.84 12.50
N GLU A 376 21.04 23.03 12.92
CA GLU A 376 20.49 24.08 12.03
C GLU A 376 21.42 24.46 10.86
N ASP A 377 22.74 24.48 11.09
CA ASP A 377 23.71 24.86 10.07
C ASP A 377 23.84 23.76 9.01
N ASP A 378 23.83 22.49 9.39
CA ASP A 378 23.78 21.36 8.46
C ASP A 378 22.51 21.40 7.61
N VAL A 379 21.34 21.68 8.22
CA VAL A 379 20.08 21.88 7.48
C VAL A 379 20.21 23.01 6.46
N ALA A 380 20.75 24.17 6.87
CA ALA A 380 20.95 25.31 5.98
C ALA A 380 21.94 25.02 4.84
N ASN A 381 23.01 24.28 5.12
CA ASN A 381 24.02 23.87 4.14
C ASN A 381 23.45 22.90 3.10
N VAL A 382 22.58 21.97 3.52
CA VAL A 382 21.90 21.03 2.62
C VAL A 382 20.92 21.76 1.72
N ASP A 383 20.07 22.62 2.28
CA ASP A 383 19.15 23.49 1.52
C ASP A 383 19.92 24.33 0.48
N ALA A 384 21.00 25.00 0.89
CA ALA A 384 21.87 25.76 0.00
C ALA A 384 22.53 24.88 -1.08
N GLY A 385 22.87 23.63 -0.75
CA GLY A 385 23.43 22.66 -1.68
C GLY A 385 22.47 22.31 -2.82
N PHE A 386 21.18 22.13 -2.54
CA PHE A 386 20.17 21.91 -3.58
C PHE A 386 20.03 23.11 -4.51
N ASP A 387 19.96 24.32 -3.96
CA ASP A 387 19.88 25.57 -4.73
C ASP A 387 21.14 25.77 -5.60
N ALA A 388 22.33 25.58 -5.03
CA ALA A 388 23.61 25.77 -5.73
C ALA A 388 23.80 24.79 -6.89
N ASN A 389 23.17 23.62 -6.81
CA ASN A 389 23.30 22.57 -7.80
C ASN A 389 22.08 22.42 -8.71
N ASP A 390 21.09 23.32 -8.69
CA ASP A 390 19.85 23.25 -9.51
C ASP A 390 19.13 21.89 -9.40
N ILE A 391 19.07 21.35 -8.18
CA ILE A 391 18.34 20.12 -7.87
C ILE A 391 17.11 20.51 -7.05
N PRO A 392 15.88 20.24 -7.53
CA PRO A 392 14.69 20.62 -6.77
C PRO A 392 14.37 19.59 -5.68
N TYR A 393 13.90 20.06 -4.54
CA TYR A 393 13.40 19.25 -3.44
C TYR A 393 12.27 20.02 -2.73
N ASP A 394 11.39 19.32 -2.02
CA ASP A 394 10.26 19.95 -1.34
C ASP A 394 10.32 19.81 0.17
N VAL A 395 10.96 18.75 0.69
CA VAL A 395 10.95 18.46 2.13
C VAL A 395 12.33 18.05 2.63
N LEU A 396 12.78 18.68 3.71
CA LEU A 396 13.94 18.26 4.49
C LEU A 396 13.47 17.61 5.80
N TRP A 397 14.08 16.48 6.17
CA TRP A 397 13.64 15.64 7.29
C TRP A 397 14.63 15.64 8.43
N LEU A 398 14.13 15.61 9.66
CA LEU A 398 14.90 15.45 10.88
C LEU A 398 14.50 14.15 11.58
N ASP A 399 15.47 13.24 11.66
CA ASP A 399 15.39 11.97 12.40
C ASP A 399 15.62 12.22 13.91
N ILE A 400 15.69 11.16 14.71
CA ILE A 400 15.56 11.19 16.18
C ILE A 400 16.59 12.07 16.90
N GLU A 401 17.74 12.40 16.28
CA GLU A 401 18.80 13.22 16.90
C GLU A 401 18.47 14.71 16.99
N HIS A 402 17.33 15.16 16.43
CA HIS A 402 16.85 16.53 16.60
C HIS A 402 16.22 16.79 17.98
N THR A 403 15.80 15.73 18.66
CA THR A 403 15.12 15.80 19.96
C THR A 403 16.10 16.03 21.12
N ASP A 404 15.63 16.58 22.25
CA ASP A 404 16.40 16.59 23.49
C ASP A 404 16.42 15.17 24.09
N GLY A 405 17.48 14.41 23.80
CA GLY A 405 17.70 13.09 24.40
C GLY A 405 16.56 12.10 24.15
N LYS A 406 15.98 12.11 22.94
CA LYS A 406 14.88 11.24 22.49
C LYS A 406 13.57 11.47 23.24
N LYS A 407 13.37 12.69 23.75
CA LYS A 407 12.07 13.18 24.20
C LYS A 407 11.35 13.81 23.00
N TYR A 408 10.36 13.13 22.45
CA TYR A 408 9.57 13.66 21.35
C TYR A 408 8.87 14.98 21.71
N LEU A 409 8.50 15.77 20.70
CA LEU A 409 7.93 17.11 20.87
C LEU A 409 8.88 18.10 21.59
N THR A 410 10.18 17.85 21.52
CA THR A 410 11.24 18.72 22.02
C THR A 410 12.33 18.89 20.96
N TRP A 411 13.23 19.84 21.18
CA TRP A 411 14.37 20.13 20.32
C TRP A 411 15.65 20.12 21.16
N ASP A 412 16.74 19.54 20.65
CA ASP A 412 18.06 19.68 21.27
C ASP A 412 18.46 21.16 21.21
N ALA A 413 18.48 21.82 22.38
CA ALA A 413 18.69 23.25 22.47
C ALA A 413 20.08 23.73 22.02
N LYS A 414 21.06 22.82 21.87
CA LYS A 414 22.40 23.17 21.35
C LYS A 414 22.45 23.06 19.82
N LYS A 415 21.80 22.05 19.26
CA LYS A 415 21.79 21.77 17.81
C LYS A 415 20.71 22.57 17.06
N PHE A 416 19.56 22.77 17.71
CA PHE A 416 18.36 23.40 17.16
C PHE A 416 17.81 24.52 18.08
N PRO A 417 18.63 25.54 18.41
CA PRO A 417 18.25 26.61 19.34
C PRO A 417 17.09 27.53 18.87
N ASP A 418 16.83 27.61 17.56
CA ASP A 418 15.82 28.45 16.90
C ASP A 418 15.13 27.67 15.76
N SER A 419 14.47 26.58 16.15
CA SER A 419 13.80 25.66 15.22
C SER A 419 12.72 26.33 14.36
N LYS A 420 12.06 27.39 14.86
CA LYS A 420 11.08 28.18 14.08
C LYS A 420 11.75 28.93 12.93
N ARG A 421 12.85 29.65 13.19
CA ARG A 421 13.59 30.35 12.14
C ARG A 421 14.11 29.40 11.08
N MET A 422 14.59 28.22 11.47
CA MET A 422 15.02 27.18 10.53
C MET A 422 13.88 26.78 9.59
N GLN A 423 12.70 26.49 10.14
CA GLN A 423 11.52 26.14 9.34
C GLN A 423 11.06 27.30 8.45
N ASP A 424 11.03 28.53 8.96
CA ASP A 424 10.61 29.72 8.21
C ASP A 424 11.56 30.02 7.04
N ARG A 425 12.87 29.78 7.20
CA ARG A 425 13.85 29.90 6.11
C ARG A 425 13.55 28.93 4.97
N LEU A 426 13.29 27.65 5.29
CA LEU A 426 12.86 26.67 4.29
C LEU A 426 11.53 27.07 3.64
N ALA A 427 10.55 27.48 4.46
CA ALA A 427 9.23 27.89 3.99
C ALA A 427 9.27 29.09 3.05
N SER A 428 10.20 30.04 3.26
CA SER A 428 10.40 31.20 2.38
C SER A 428 10.79 30.83 0.93
N LYS A 429 11.34 29.63 0.74
CA LYS A 429 11.69 29.05 -0.57
C LYS A 429 10.63 28.06 -1.11
N GLY A 430 9.53 27.89 -0.37
CA GLY A 430 8.47 26.95 -0.69
C GLY A 430 8.71 25.53 -0.20
N HIS A 431 9.76 25.28 0.59
CA HIS A 431 10.06 23.97 1.16
C HIS A 431 9.30 23.74 2.46
N LYS A 432 9.27 22.49 2.92
CA LYS A 432 8.68 22.02 4.18
C LYS A 432 9.71 21.27 5.01
N MET A 433 9.37 21.06 6.27
CA MET A 433 10.15 20.21 7.18
C MET A 433 9.29 19.05 7.68
N VAL A 434 9.92 17.90 7.91
CA VAL A 434 9.32 16.78 8.63
C VAL A 434 10.18 16.43 9.84
N THR A 435 9.57 16.22 11.01
CA THR A 435 10.23 15.67 12.20
C THR A 435 9.61 14.33 12.59
N ILE A 436 10.46 13.40 13.02
CA ILE A 436 10.03 12.12 13.60
C ILE A 436 9.37 12.29 14.98
N VAL A 437 8.29 11.55 15.24
CA VAL A 437 7.56 11.46 16.51
C VAL A 437 7.05 10.02 16.67
N ASP A 438 7.70 9.26 17.55
CA ASP A 438 7.42 7.84 17.76
C ASP A 438 6.48 7.62 18.96
N PRO A 439 5.85 6.43 19.10
CA PRO A 439 4.81 6.23 20.12
C PRO A 439 5.36 5.90 21.52
N HIS A 440 6.68 5.67 21.64
CA HIS A 440 7.33 5.36 22.91
C HIS A 440 7.77 6.64 23.63
N ILE A 441 7.34 6.79 24.87
CA ILE A 441 7.54 8.00 25.66
C ILE A 441 8.58 7.70 26.74
N LYS A 442 9.72 8.39 26.69
CA LYS A 442 10.80 8.29 27.68
C LYS A 442 10.26 8.44 29.10
N ARG A 443 10.58 7.50 29.98
CA ARG A 443 10.24 7.59 31.42
C ARG A 443 11.26 8.47 32.14
N GLU A 444 11.03 9.79 32.14
CA GLU A 444 11.91 10.78 32.77
C GLU A 444 11.09 11.82 33.53
N ALA A 445 11.41 12.02 34.81
CA ALA A 445 10.80 13.08 35.61
C ALA A 445 11.04 14.45 34.98
N ASN A 446 10.02 15.31 34.96
CA ASN A 446 10.02 16.64 34.32
C ASN A 446 9.96 16.63 32.78
N TYR A 447 9.85 15.47 32.12
CA TYR A 447 9.39 15.43 30.73
C TYR A 447 7.86 15.54 30.72
N TRP A 448 7.35 16.67 30.23
CA TRP A 448 5.93 17.01 30.36
C TRP A 448 4.98 16.01 29.67
N VAL A 449 5.35 15.48 28.49
CA VAL A 449 4.55 14.47 27.78
C VAL A 449 4.43 13.19 28.61
N HIS A 450 5.53 12.74 29.22
CA HIS A 450 5.52 11.59 30.10
C HIS A 450 4.68 11.84 31.36
N SER A 451 4.88 12.98 31.99
CA SER A 451 4.20 13.34 33.25
C SER A 451 2.68 13.39 33.05
N GLU A 452 2.21 14.02 31.96
CA GLU A 452 0.79 14.04 31.63
C GLU A 452 0.23 12.65 31.29
N ALA A 453 0.97 11.86 30.50
CA ALA A 453 0.52 10.54 30.09
C ALA A 453 0.45 9.55 31.26
N GLU A 454 1.38 9.64 32.21
CA GLU A 454 1.37 8.86 33.45
C GLU A 454 0.21 9.29 34.36
N GLU A 455 0.04 10.60 34.60
CA GLU A 455 -1.03 11.14 35.46
C GLU A 455 -2.43 10.78 34.94
N GLN A 456 -2.63 10.83 33.62
CA GLN A 456 -3.92 10.51 32.99
C GLN A 456 -4.10 9.01 32.68
N GLY A 457 -3.10 8.17 32.97
CA GLY A 457 -3.16 6.73 32.73
C GLY A 457 -3.33 6.36 31.25
N LEU A 458 -2.57 7.01 30.37
CA LEU A 458 -2.69 6.87 28.91
C LEU A 458 -1.88 5.70 28.33
N TYR A 459 -1.03 5.07 29.12
CA TYR A 459 -0.16 3.99 28.66
C TYR A 459 -0.87 2.65 28.53
N VAL A 460 -0.36 1.83 27.60
CA VAL A 460 -0.64 0.38 27.58
C VAL A 460 -0.23 -0.22 28.92
N LYS A 461 -0.97 -1.22 29.41
CA LYS A 461 -0.73 -1.87 30.70
C LYS A 461 0.00 -3.21 30.52
N LYS A 462 0.69 -3.65 31.57
CA LYS A 462 1.22 -5.03 31.68
C LYS A 462 0.07 -6.04 31.81
N ALA A 463 0.41 -7.33 31.83
CA ALA A 463 -0.54 -8.42 31.99
C ALA A 463 -1.38 -8.36 33.28
N ASP A 464 -0.92 -7.64 34.32
CA ASP A 464 -1.71 -7.39 35.54
C ASP A 464 -2.90 -6.44 35.33
N GLY A 465 -2.94 -5.74 34.17
CA GLY A 465 -3.97 -4.77 33.81
C GLY A 465 -3.90 -3.44 34.59
N THR A 466 -2.95 -3.28 35.51
CA THR A 466 -2.87 -2.12 36.41
C THR A 466 -1.60 -1.31 36.20
N SER A 467 -0.46 -1.99 36.04
CA SER A 467 0.85 -1.35 35.91
C SER A 467 1.09 -0.90 34.48
N ASP A 468 1.71 0.26 34.28
CA ASP A 468 2.11 0.71 32.94
C ASP A 468 3.12 -0.26 32.32
N TYR A 469 2.97 -0.52 31.02
CA TYR A 469 3.95 -1.26 30.25
C TYR A 469 5.23 -0.44 30.16
N GLU A 470 6.35 -1.08 30.49
CA GLU A 470 7.68 -0.50 30.47
C GLU A 470 8.60 -1.43 29.68
N GLY A 471 9.39 -0.84 28.78
CA GLY A 471 10.32 -1.50 27.90
C GLY A 471 11.40 -0.53 27.45
N TRP A 472 12.29 -0.99 26.56
CA TRP A 472 13.42 -0.20 26.08
C TRP A 472 13.23 0.12 24.60
N CYS A 473 13.49 1.37 24.23
CA CYS A 473 13.60 1.83 22.84
C CYS A 473 14.70 2.90 22.75
N TRP A 474 14.64 3.82 21.78
CA TRP A 474 15.67 4.85 21.57
C TRP A 474 16.05 5.67 22.81
N PRO A 475 15.12 6.15 23.66
CA PRO A 475 15.47 6.91 24.86
C PRO A 475 15.85 6.05 26.07
N GLY A 476 15.97 4.72 25.91
CA GLY A 476 16.08 3.78 27.02
C GLY A 476 14.70 3.41 27.57
N SER A 477 14.55 3.43 28.90
CA SER A 477 13.27 3.09 29.56
C SER A 477 12.13 4.00 29.06
N SER A 478 11.06 3.36 28.56
CA SER A 478 9.94 3.99 27.86
C SER A 478 8.61 3.31 28.19
N SER A 479 7.51 4.03 27.99
CA SER A 479 6.14 3.51 27.98
C SER A 479 5.41 3.91 26.70
N TRP A 480 4.46 3.09 26.23
CA TRP A 480 3.78 3.27 24.94
C TRP A 480 2.36 3.77 25.15
N ILE A 481 1.96 4.81 24.41
CA ILE A 481 0.58 5.32 24.44
C ILE A 481 -0.39 4.24 23.94
N ASP A 482 -1.49 4.03 24.65
CA ASP A 482 -2.55 3.13 24.21
C ASP A 482 -3.48 3.82 23.20
N PHE A 483 -3.14 3.73 21.92
CA PHE A 483 -3.91 4.36 20.84
C PHE A 483 -5.27 3.69 20.57
N LEU A 484 -5.55 2.52 21.15
CA LEU A 484 -6.86 1.88 21.03
C LEU A 484 -7.95 2.73 21.69
N ARG A 485 -7.61 3.50 22.74
CA ARG A 485 -8.54 4.41 23.43
C ARG A 485 -8.76 5.70 22.61
N PRO A 486 -9.99 6.05 22.22
CA PRO A 486 -10.25 7.29 21.47
C PRO A 486 -9.82 8.57 22.20
N SER A 487 -9.94 8.64 23.52
CA SER A 487 -9.49 9.81 24.30
C SER A 487 -7.97 9.99 24.26
N ASN A 488 -7.19 8.89 24.21
CA ASN A 488 -5.73 8.97 24.10
C ASN A 488 -5.32 9.47 22.72
N ARG A 489 -6.06 9.07 21.67
CA ARG A 489 -5.89 9.63 20.32
C ARG A 489 -6.16 11.14 20.30
N ASN A 490 -7.24 11.59 20.95
CA ASN A 490 -7.53 13.02 21.07
C ASN A 490 -6.42 13.78 21.81
N TRP A 491 -5.96 13.26 22.96
CA TRP A 491 -4.83 13.85 23.68
C TRP A 491 -3.58 13.93 22.79
N TRP A 492 -3.25 12.86 22.07
CA TRP A 492 -2.13 12.82 21.13
C TRP A 492 -2.27 13.87 20.01
N SER A 493 -3.46 14.00 19.41
CA SER A 493 -3.74 15.00 18.38
C SER A 493 -3.53 16.43 18.90
N ASP A 494 -3.91 16.71 20.15
CA ASP A 494 -3.79 18.04 20.75
C ASP A 494 -2.32 18.44 21.00
N LEU A 495 -1.41 17.47 21.10
CA LEU A 495 0.03 17.73 21.26
C LEU A 495 0.66 18.45 20.07
N PHE A 496 0.06 18.36 18.87
CA PHE A 496 0.59 18.94 17.62
C PHE A 496 0.17 20.39 17.37
N SER A 497 -0.54 21.00 18.32
CA SER A 497 -0.79 22.45 18.32
C SER A 497 0.52 23.23 18.53
N GLU A 498 0.63 24.43 17.97
CA GLU A 498 1.88 25.23 17.99
C GLU A 498 2.26 25.70 19.42
N ASP A 499 1.29 25.74 20.34
CA ASP A 499 1.47 26.04 21.76
C ASP A 499 1.96 24.84 22.57
N ARG A 500 1.62 23.61 22.17
CA ARG A 500 2.08 22.37 22.85
C ARG A 500 3.38 21.86 22.25
N TYR A 501 3.47 21.76 20.93
CA TYR A 501 4.73 21.44 20.25
C TYR A 501 5.54 22.72 20.02
N VAL A 502 6.07 23.27 21.12
CA VAL A 502 6.88 24.51 21.09
C VAL A 502 8.05 24.36 20.13
N GLY A 503 8.19 25.33 19.23
CA GLY A 503 9.21 25.31 18.18
C GLY A 503 8.70 24.82 16.82
N SER A 504 7.53 24.18 16.77
CA SER A 504 6.87 23.84 15.50
C SER A 504 6.24 25.07 14.81
N THR A 505 5.98 24.92 13.52
CA THR A 505 5.21 25.84 12.68
C THR A 505 4.20 25.05 11.83
N LYS A 506 3.27 25.73 11.16
CA LYS A 506 2.37 25.11 10.17
C LYS A 506 3.08 24.47 8.96
N ASN A 507 4.35 24.79 8.71
CA ASN A 507 5.16 24.17 7.65
C ASN A 507 5.89 22.89 8.10
N LEU A 508 5.74 22.50 9.38
CA LEU A 508 6.24 21.23 9.90
C LEU A 508 5.23 20.11 9.64
N PHE A 509 5.68 18.93 9.28
CA PHE A 509 4.87 17.72 9.15
C PHE A 509 5.53 16.58 9.92
N ILE A 510 4.87 15.42 10.00
CA ILE A 510 5.27 14.39 10.97
C ILE A 510 5.61 13.07 10.29
N TRP A 511 6.60 12.41 10.85
CA TRP A 511 6.94 11.03 10.57
C TRP A 511 6.67 10.21 11.83
N ASN A 512 5.79 9.22 11.76
CA ASN A 512 5.62 8.21 12.80
C ASN A 512 6.45 6.98 12.44
N ASP A 513 7.46 6.69 13.26
CA ASP A 513 8.26 5.48 13.16
C ASP A 513 8.06 4.60 14.40
N MET A 514 8.66 3.41 14.40
CA MET A 514 8.73 2.51 15.55
C MET A 514 7.36 2.11 16.12
N ASN A 515 6.33 2.10 15.26
CA ASN A 515 4.94 2.05 15.65
C ASN A 515 4.22 0.74 15.33
N GLU A 516 5.00 -0.33 15.22
CA GLU A 516 4.52 -1.70 15.19
C GLU A 516 3.70 -2.09 16.43
N PRO A 517 4.07 -1.76 17.70
CA PRO A 517 5.18 -0.93 18.22
C PRO A 517 6.51 -1.67 18.39
N SER A 518 7.63 -0.98 18.11
CA SER A 518 8.97 -1.52 18.36
C SER A 518 9.36 -1.42 19.84
N VAL A 519 9.82 -2.52 20.41
CA VAL A 519 10.28 -2.66 21.81
C VAL A 519 11.57 -3.48 21.81
N PHE A 520 12.73 -2.84 21.97
CA PHE A 520 14.05 -3.47 21.74
C PHE A 520 14.33 -4.68 22.61
N ASN A 521 13.82 -4.67 23.83
CA ASN A 521 13.96 -5.80 24.74
C ASN A 521 12.75 -6.75 24.71
N GLY A 522 11.68 -6.44 23.99
CA GLY A 522 10.47 -7.26 23.92
C GLY A 522 10.62 -8.53 23.07
N PRO A 523 9.69 -9.49 23.18
CA PRO A 523 9.67 -10.65 22.29
C PRO A 523 9.50 -10.19 20.84
N GLU A 524 10.32 -10.72 19.93
CA GLU A 524 10.29 -10.35 18.50
C GLU A 524 10.45 -8.84 18.25
N ILE A 525 11.07 -8.11 19.19
CA ILE A 525 11.24 -6.64 19.12
C ILE A 525 9.88 -5.91 19.16
N THR A 526 8.88 -6.47 19.85
CA THR A 526 7.58 -5.81 20.05
C THR A 526 7.00 -6.03 21.45
N ILE A 527 5.86 -5.39 21.72
CA ILE A 527 5.13 -5.45 22.99
C ILE A 527 4.62 -6.87 23.26
N THR A 528 4.59 -7.29 24.53
CA THR A 528 4.18 -8.66 24.89
C THR A 528 2.71 -8.92 24.51
N LYS A 529 2.39 -10.16 24.13
CA LYS A 529 1.05 -10.52 23.67
C LYS A 529 -0.04 -10.30 24.71
N ASP A 530 0.29 -10.50 25.98
CA ASP A 530 -0.60 -10.37 27.14
C ASP A 530 -0.63 -8.95 27.75
N ALA A 531 0.05 -7.97 27.15
CA ALA A 531 -0.12 -6.56 27.50
C ALA A 531 -1.58 -6.13 27.28
N ILE A 532 -2.13 -5.29 28.16
CA ILE A 532 -3.55 -4.94 28.18
C ILE A 532 -3.79 -3.54 27.64
N HIS A 533 -4.66 -3.44 26.64
CA HIS A 533 -5.17 -2.21 26.05
C HIS A 533 -6.57 -1.86 26.56
N HIS A 534 -7.04 -0.68 26.18
CA HIS A 534 -8.37 -0.18 26.46
C HIS A 534 -9.47 -1.19 26.16
N GLY A 535 -10.42 -1.33 27.10
CA GLY A 535 -11.50 -2.31 27.01
C GLY A 535 -11.12 -3.71 27.50
N GLY A 536 -9.91 -3.89 28.05
CA GLY A 536 -9.43 -5.18 28.56
C GLY A 536 -8.95 -6.13 27.46
N TRP A 537 -8.68 -5.62 26.26
CA TRP A 537 -8.15 -6.42 25.15
C TRP A 537 -6.66 -6.61 25.31
N GLU A 538 -6.19 -7.85 25.23
CA GLU A 538 -4.76 -8.12 25.11
C GLU A 538 -4.20 -7.61 23.77
N ASN A 539 -2.92 -7.26 23.74
CA ASN A 539 -2.20 -6.84 22.54
C ASN A 539 -2.35 -7.86 21.39
N ARG A 540 -2.40 -9.18 21.69
CA ARG A 540 -2.63 -10.22 20.67
C ARG A 540 -3.88 -10.00 19.81
N HIS A 541 -4.90 -9.30 20.32
CA HIS A 541 -6.15 -9.04 19.60
C HIS A 541 -6.05 -7.85 18.66
N VAL A 542 -5.17 -6.88 18.96
CA VAL A 542 -5.20 -5.52 18.37
C VAL A 542 -3.87 -5.09 17.75
N HIS A 543 -2.84 -5.91 17.88
CA HIS A 543 -1.46 -5.59 17.54
C HIS A 543 -1.31 -4.90 16.17
N ASN A 544 -1.86 -5.49 15.11
CA ASN A 544 -1.71 -4.94 13.76
C ASN A 544 -2.43 -3.59 13.56
N GLN A 545 -3.34 -3.17 14.47
CA GLN A 545 -4.00 -1.85 14.42
C GLN A 545 -3.23 -0.74 15.14
N TYR A 546 -2.19 -1.06 15.92
CA TYR A 546 -1.53 -0.07 16.77
C TYR A 546 -0.98 1.12 15.97
N GLY A 547 -0.15 0.86 14.96
CA GLY A 547 0.40 1.89 14.07
C GLY A 547 -0.66 2.66 13.26
N PHE A 548 -1.72 1.96 12.83
CA PHE A 548 -2.87 2.59 12.17
C PHE A 548 -3.52 3.68 13.04
N TYR A 549 -3.69 3.41 14.34
CA TYR A 549 -4.30 4.38 15.25
C TYR A 549 -3.38 5.54 15.60
N GLN A 550 -2.06 5.33 15.69
CA GLN A 550 -1.12 6.44 15.86
C GLN A 550 -1.14 7.35 14.63
N GLN A 551 -1.03 6.79 13.42
CA GLN A 551 -1.06 7.59 12.19
C GLN A 551 -2.37 8.38 12.08
N MET A 552 -3.51 7.76 12.40
CA MET A 552 -4.81 8.42 12.48
C MET A 552 -4.78 9.63 13.43
N ALA A 553 -4.29 9.44 14.66
CA ALA A 553 -4.25 10.49 15.67
C ALA A 553 -3.30 11.64 15.29
N THR A 554 -2.14 11.32 14.70
CA THR A 554 -1.17 12.32 14.22
C THR A 554 -1.76 13.13 13.05
N ALA A 555 -2.39 12.47 12.07
CA ALA A 555 -3.01 13.15 10.94
C ALA A 555 -4.16 14.08 11.37
N ASP A 556 -4.96 13.66 12.34
CA ASP A 556 -5.99 14.51 12.94
C ASP A 556 -5.37 15.70 13.68
N GLY A 557 -4.29 15.51 14.45
CA GLY A 557 -3.57 16.61 15.11
C GLY A 557 -3.07 17.68 14.15
N LEU A 558 -2.48 17.26 13.02
CA LEU A 558 -2.03 18.17 11.97
C LEU A 558 -3.18 18.89 11.24
N SER A 559 -4.38 18.29 11.23
CA SER A 559 -5.58 18.94 10.71
C SER A 559 -6.13 19.95 11.72
N ARG A 560 -6.25 19.56 12.99
CA ARG A 560 -6.71 20.40 14.12
C ARG A 560 -5.89 21.67 14.28
N ARG A 561 -4.56 21.59 14.18
CA ARG A 561 -3.67 22.78 14.34
C ARG A 561 -3.97 23.91 13.35
N THR A 562 -4.66 23.59 12.25
CA THR A 562 -5.06 24.56 11.22
C THR A 562 -6.55 24.88 11.23
N GLY A 563 -7.32 24.30 12.16
CA GLY A 563 -8.77 24.39 12.15
C GLY A 563 -9.40 23.61 11.00
N TYR A 564 -8.78 22.50 10.59
CA TYR A 564 -9.21 21.65 9.47
C TYR A 564 -9.20 22.35 8.11
N THR A 565 -8.34 23.35 7.92
CA THR A 565 -8.18 24.00 6.61
C THR A 565 -7.11 23.32 5.75
N GLU A 566 -6.04 22.81 6.36
CA GLU A 566 -4.89 22.22 5.67
C GLU A 566 -4.91 20.69 5.72
N ARG A 567 -4.54 20.05 4.60
CA ARG A 567 -4.39 18.59 4.54
C ARG A 567 -3.13 18.14 5.30
N PRO A 568 -3.21 17.07 6.11
CA PRO A 568 -2.06 16.56 6.82
C PRO A 568 -1.08 15.84 5.86
N PHE A 569 0.17 15.75 6.28
CA PHE A 569 1.12 14.77 5.74
C PHE A 569 1.76 14.04 6.92
N VAL A 570 1.54 12.72 6.95
CA VAL A 570 2.13 11.82 7.93
C VAL A 570 2.70 10.61 7.20
N LEU A 571 4.00 10.37 7.34
CA LEU A 571 4.60 9.09 6.95
C LEU A 571 4.50 8.12 8.14
N THR A 572 4.08 6.88 7.92
CA THR A 572 4.05 5.83 8.95
C THR A 572 4.85 4.60 8.52
N ARG A 573 5.48 3.90 9.47
CA ARG A 573 6.13 2.61 9.21
C ARG A 573 5.13 1.47 9.28
N ALA A 574 4.51 1.30 10.43
CA ALA A 574 3.45 0.32 10.63
C ALA A 574 2.11 0.84 10.14
N PHE A 575 1.32 -0.08 9.59
CA PHE A 575 0.00 0.21 9.02
C PHE A 575 -0.92 -1.00 9.09
N PHE A 576 -2.22 -0.73 8.96
CA PHE A 576 -3.28 -1.71 8.77
C PHE A 576 -4.20 -1.32 7.60
N ALA A 577 -5.17 -2.18 7.28
CA ALA A 577 -6.28 -1.83 6.38
C ALA A 577 -6.94 -0.51 6.83
N GLY A 578 -7.06 0.47 5.92
CA GLY A 578 -7.59 1.80 6.21
C GLY A 578 -6.54 2.90 6.39
N SER A 579 -5.24 2.55 6.50
CA SER A 579 -4.16 3.54 6.70
C SER A 579 -3.98 4.49 5.51
N GLN A 580 -4.47 4.12 4.32
CA GLN A 580 -4.45 4.98 3.13
C GLN A 580 -5.17 6.32 3.35
N ARG A 581 -6.06 6.40 4.35
CA ARG A 581 -6.80 7.61 4.71
C ARG A 581 -5.97 8.67 5.43
N TYR A 582 -4.75 8.34 5.88
CA TYR A 582 -4.01 9.19 6.82
C TYR A 582 -2.62 9.63 6.35
N GLY A 583 -2.13 9.11 5.22
CA GLY A 583 -0.89 9.61 4.63
C GLY A 583 -0.11 8.56 3.84
N ALA A 584 1.22 8.66 3.94
CA ALA A 584 2.15 7.81 3.23
C ALA A 584 2.68 6.66 4.09
N ILE A 585 3.21 5.63 3.43
CA ILE A 585 4.03 4.58 4.04
C ILE A 585 5.37 4.47 3.30
N TRP A 586 6.36 3.85 3.92
CA TRP A 586 7.55 3.35 3.22
C TRP A 586 7.89 1.94 3.67
N THR A 587 8.69 1.22 2.89
CA THR A 587 8.99 -0.21 3.12
C THR A 587 10.03 -0.46 4.22
N GLY A 588 10.17 0.45 5.18
CA GLY A 588 11.15 0.38 6.26
C GLY A 588 12.61 0.32 5.80
N ASP A 589 13.42 -0.37 6.60
CA ASP A 589 14.88 -0.27 6.61
C ASP A 589 15.52 -1.20 5.57
N ASN A 590 15.44 -0.80 4.30
CA ASN A 590 16.01 -1.55 3.18
C ASN A 590 17.55 -1.41 3.09
N THR A 591 18.20 -2.22 2.24
CA THR A 591 19.67 -2.22 2.11
C THR A 591 20.12 -1.60 0.79
N ALA A 592 21.28 -0.95 0.78
CA ALA A 592 21.93 -0.35 -0.39
C ALA A 592 22.50 -1.40 -1.37
N THR A 593 21.65 -2.28 -1.89
CA THR A 593 22.00 -3.30 -2.89
C THR A 593 21.06 -3.27 -4.10
N TRP A 594 21.50 -3.86 -5.22
CA TRP A 594 20.68 -4.00 -6.42
C TRP A 594 19.42 -4.85 -6.20
N ASP A 595 19.49 -5.86 -5.34
CA ASP A 595 18.34 -6.71 -5.05
C ASP A 595 17.24 -5.95 -4.28
N HIS A 596 17.60 -5.10 -3.32
CA HIS A 596 16.60 -4.24 -2.67
C HIS A 596 16.01 -3.19 -3.61
N LEU A 597 16.78 -2.70 -4.60
CA LEU A 597 16.22 -1.88 -5.68
C LEU A 597 15.17 -2.67 -6.49
N ILE A 598 15.44 -3.93 -6.84
CA ILE A 598 14.48 -4.82 -7.52
C ILE A 598 13.22 -5.00 -6.66
N TYR A 599 13.39 -5.36 -5.39
CA TYR A 599 12.29 -5.65 -4.48
C TYR A 599 11.47 -4.41 -4.13
N SER A 600 12.03 -3.21 -4.19
CA SER A 600 11.24 -1.98 -4.06
C SER A 600 10.09 -1.93 -5.07
N THR A 601 10.31 -2.37 -6.32
CA THR A 601 9.23 -2.40 -7.32
C THR A 601 8.17 -3.44 -6.95
N LYS A 602 8.60 -4.65 -6.57
CA LYS A 602 7.73 -5.78 -6.22
C LYS A 602 6.82 -5.45 -5.04
N MET A 603 7.41 -4.89 -3.98
CA MET A 603 6.71 -4.51 -2.74
C MET A 603 5.71 -3.38 -3.00
N LEU A 604 6.11 -2.34 -3.72
CA LEU A 604 5.24 -1.19 -3.98
C LEU A 604 4.05 -1.53 -4.88
N LEU A 605 4.20 -2.48 -5.81
CA LEU A 605 3.08 -3.03 -6.57
C LEU A 605 2.08 -3.73 -5.64
N THR A 606 2.56 -4.55 -4.70
CA THR A 606 1.70 -5.21 -3.71
C THR A 606 0.97 -4.21 -2.81
N MET A 607 1.65 -3.15 -2.33
CA MET A 607 1.02 -2.06 -1.56
C MET A 607 -0.11 -1.38 -2.34
N ASN A 608 0.14 -1.09 -3.61
CA ASN A 608 -0.84 -0.47 -4.49
C ASN A 608 -2.07 -1.36 -4.70
N LEU A 609 -1.88 -2.67 -4.90
CA LEU A 609 -2.97 -3.65 -4.97
C LEU A 609 -3.73 -3.78 -3.64
N ALA A 610 -3.06 -3.53 -2.52
CA ALA A 610 -3.69 -3.55 -1.20
C ALA A 610 -4.44 -2.25 -0.83
N GLY A 611 -4.54 -1.28 -1.76
CA GLY A 611 -5.23 -0.01 -1.52
C GLY A 611 -4.38 1.05 -0.82
N LEU A 612 -3.05 0.84 -0.68
CA LEU A 612 -2.07 1.79 -0.14
C LEU A 612 -1.17 2.35 -1.28
N PRO A 613 -1.68 3.23 -2.16
CA PRO A 613 -0.89 3.70 -3.29
C PRO A 613 0.16 4.75 -2.92
N PHE A 614 0.06 5.43 -1.77
CA PHE A 614 1.04 6.42 -1.34
C PHE A 614 2.22 5.75 -0.61
N ALA A 615 2.95 4.92 -1.35
CA ALA A 615 4.03 4.08 -0.84
C ALA A 615 5.35 4.37 -1.56
N GLY A 616 6.47 4.17 -0.88
CA GLY A 616 7.82 4.32 -1.43
C GLY A 616 8.85 3.44 -0.70
N ALA A 617 10.07 3.41 -1.21
CA ALA A 617 11.23 2.78 -0.55
C ALA A 617 12.35 3.81 -0.45
N ASP A 618 13.24 3.66 0.53
CA ASP A 618 14.33 4.63 0.72
C ASP A 618 15.32 4.56 -0.44
N VAL A 619 15.46 5.68 -1.14
CA VAL A 619 16.29 5.80 -2.33
C VAL A 619 17.76 5.75 -1.93
N GLY A 620 18.48 4.80 -2.52
CA GLY A 620 19.87 4.47 -2.23
C GLY A 620 20.07 3.42 -1.14
N GLY A 621 18.98 2.96 -0.49
CA GLY A 621 19.03 1.93 0.56
C GLY A 621 19.43 2.48 1.93
N PHE A 622 18.64 2.20 2.96
CA PHE A 622 18.87 2.69 4.32
C PHE A 622 20.22 2.20 4.88
N PHE A 623 20.45 0.88 4.88
CA PHE A 623 21.72 0.28 5.32
C PHE A 623 22.79 0.27 4.24
N GLY A 624 24.05 0.48 4.63
CA GLY A 624 25.20 0.38 3.72
C GLY A 624 25.42 1.63 2.85
N ASN A 625 26.45 1.56 2.00
CA ASN A 625 26.84 2.66 1.13
C ASN A 625 26.68 2.23 -0.34
N PRO A 626 25.67 2.74 -1.07
CA PRO A 626 25.52 2.41 -2.49
C PRO A 626 26.71 2.97 -3.28
N ASP A 627 27.14 2.25 -4.31
CA ASP A 627 28.03 2.85 -5.30
C ASP A 627 27.29 3.92 -6.14
N ALA A 628 28.05 4.69 -6.92
CA ALA A 628 27.51 5.77 -7.72
C ALA A 628 26.51 5.31 -8.79
N GLU A 629 26.69 4.09 -9.33
CA GLU A 629 25.79 3.53 -10.35
C GLU A 629 24.45 3.15 -9.72
N LEU A 630 24.48 2.38 -8.64
CA LEU A 630 23.30 1.96 -7.90
C LEU A 630 22.53 3.18 -7.39
N LEU A 631 23.21 4.17 -6.81
CA LEU A 631 22.56 5.39 -6.34
C LEU A 631 21.84 6.10 -7.50
N THR A 632 22.51 6.25 -8.65
CA THR A 632 21.91 6.85 -9.86
C THR A 632 20.67 6.09 -10.32
N ARG A 633 20.76 4.75 -10.44
CA ARG A 633 19.63 3.92 -10.86
C ARG A 633 18.47 3.96 -9.85
N TRP A 634 18.77 4.08 -8.56
CA TRP A 634 17.73 4.19 -7.55
C TRP A 634 16.97 5.51 -7.65
N TYR A 635 17.67 6.64 -7.85
CA TYR A 635 17.00 7.93 -8.08
C TYR A 635 16.13 7.91 -9.35
N GLN A 636 16.60 7.25 -10.40
CA GLN A 636 15.82 7.07 -11.63
C GLN A 636 14.50 6.34 -11.37
N VAL A 637 14.55 5.18 -10.71
CA VAL A 637 13.34 4.39 -10.42
C VAL A 637 12.44 5.11 -9.40
N GLY A 638 13.02 5.64 -8.33
CA GLY A 638 12.30 6.37 -7.27
C GLY A 638 11.54 7.60 -7.77
N ALA A 639 12.07 8.29 -8.79
CA ALA A 639 11.37 9.41 -9.44
C ALA A 639 10.01 9.00 -10.02
N PHE A 640 9.82 7.72 -10.34
CA PHE A 640 8.57 7.14 -10.84
C PHE A 640 7.81 6.28 -9.80
N GLN A 641 8.16 6.33 -8.52
CA GLN A 641 7.44 5.70 -7.42
C GLN A 641 6.59 6.73 -6.64
N PRO A 642 5.43 6.35 -6.07
CA PRO A 642 4.49 7.32 -5.50
C PRO A 642 5.04 8.22 -4.38
N PHE A 643 5.72 7.65 -3.37
CA PHE A 643 6.48 8.40 -2.37
C PHE A 643 7.98 8.33 -2.69
N PHE A 644 8.66 9.48 -2.71
CA PHE A 644 10.03 9.61 -3.23
C PHE A 644 10.95 10.31 -2.23
N ARG A 645 11.66 9.51 -1.42
CA ARG A 645 12.55 9.97 -0.34
C ARG A 645 13.94 9.36 -0.46
N GLY A 646 14.98 10.20 -0.44
CA GLY A 646 16.34 9.75 -0.12
C GLY A 646 16.52 9.71 1.39
N HIS A 647 16.89 8.58 1.96
CA HIS A 647 17.12 8.39 3.40
C HIS A 647 18.20 7.34 3.64
N ALA A 648 18.95 7.45 4.74
CA ALA A 648 20.15 6.65 5.01
C ALA A 648 20.38 6.48 6.52
N HIS A 649 20.90 5.32 6.92
CA HIS A 649 21.27 4.97 8.30
C HIS A 649 22.42 5.83 8.85
N ILE A 650 22.57 5.90 10.18
CA ILE A 650 23.55 6.75 10.87
C ILE A 650 25.01 6.47 10.47
N ASP A 651 25.35 5.20 10.29
CA ASP A 651 26.72 4.76 9.96
C ASP A 651 27.11 4.98 8.48
N THR A 652 26.17 5.46 7.67
CA THR A 652 26.43 5.69 6.24
C THR A 652 27.19 6.99 6.01
N LYS A 653 27.99 7.02 4.95
CA LYS A 653 28.55 8.26 4.42
C LYS A 653 27.42 9.19 4.00
N ARG A 654 27.68 10.50 4.07
CA ARG A 654 26.81 11.50 3.44
C ARG A 654 26.66 11.20 1.96
N ARG A 655 25.44 11.31 1.46
CA ARG A 655 25.12 10.96 0.07
C ARG A 655 24.09 11.88 -0.59
N GLU A 656 24.08 13.15 -0.18
CA GLU A 656 23.45 14.20 -0.97
C GLU A 656 24.06 14.21 -2.39
N PRO A 657 23.27 14.45 -3.44
CA PRO A 657 23.68 14.13 -4.83
C PRO A 657 24.99 14.77 -5.31
N TRP A 658 25.32 15.98 -4.84
CA TRP A 658 26.53 16.71 -5.24
C TRP A 658 27.83 16.11 -4.71
N LEU A 659 27.77 15.12 -3.81
CA LEU A 659 28.95 14.45 -3.26
C LEU A 659 29.56 13.38 -4.19
N PHE A 660 28.94 13.09 -5.33
CA PHE A 660 29.35 12.03 -6.27
C PHE A 660 29.95 12.53 -7.60
N GLY A 661 30.27 13.82 -7.68
CA GLY A 661 30.83 14.45 -8.89
C GLY A 661 29.79 14.77 -9.98
N GLU A 662 30.19 15.57 -10.96
CA GLU A 662 29.27 16.22 -11.92
C GLU A 662 28.42 15.24 -12.74
N ALA A 663 29.00 14.12 -13.19
CA ALA A 663 28.29 13.16 -14.03
C ALA A 663 27.14 12.48 -13.27
N VAL A 664 27.40 11.99 -12.06
CA VAL A 664 26.40 11.33 -11.21
C VAL A 664 25.35 12.34 -10.75
N MET A 665 25.79 13.51 -10.30
CA MET A 665 24.91 14.60 -9.91
C MET A 665 23.98 15.01 -11.05
N THR A 666 24.47 15.10 -12.28
CA THR A 666 23.65 15.45 -13.47
C THR A 666 22.59 14.40 -13.75
N ASN A 667 22.92 13.11 -13.61
CA ASN A 667 21.96 12.02 -13.81
C ASN A 667 20.87 12.03 -12.73
N ILE A 668 21.25 12.21 -11.46
CA ILE A 668 20.31 12.33 -10.34
C ILE A 668 19.43 13.58 -10.49
N ARG A 669 20.03 14.74 -10.82
CA ARG A 669 19.32 15.99 -11.13
C ARG A 669 18.29 15.75 -12.24
N THR A 670 18.66 15.04 -13.30
CA THR A 670 17.76 14.73 -14.42
C THR A 670 16.57 13.88 -13.97
N ALA A 671 16.80 12.82 -13.18
CA ALA A 671 15.74 11.98 -12.64
C ALA A 671 14.77 12.78 -11.74
N ILE A 672 15.31 13.58 -10.83
CA ILE A 672 14.50 14.43 -9.95
C ILE A 672 13.70 15.43 -10.79
N ARG A 673 14.32 16.15 -11.74
CA ARG A 673 13.61 17.10 -12.60
C ARG A 673 12.54 16.43 -13.46
N ALA A 674 12.74 15.17 -13.87
CA ALA A 674 11.71 14.38 -14.52
C ALA A 674 10.49 14.23 -13.60
N ARG A 675 10.66 13.81 -12.33
CA ARG A 675 9.57 13.76 -11.34
C ARG A 675 8.80 15.08 -11.28
N TYR A 676 9.48 16.22 -11.12
CA TYR A 676 8.82 17.53 -11.05
C TYR A 676 8.01 17.86 -12.30
N SER A 677 8.52 17.51 -13.49
CA SER A 677 7.79 17.74 -14.73
C SER A 677 6.49 16.93 -14.83
N PHE A 678 6.48 15.72 -14.25
CA PHE A 678 5.33 14.81 -14.23
C PHE A 678 4.38 15.05 -13.06
N LEU A 679 4.65 15.98 -12.14
CA LEU A 679 3.78 16.25 -10.98
C LEU A 679 2.31 16.48 -11.33
N PRO A 680 1.94 17.20 -12.42
CA PRO A 680 0.53 17.31 -12.80
C PRO A 680 -0.15 15.97 -13.08
N TYR A 681 0.57 15.03 -13.69
CA TYR A 681 0.08 13.68 -13.95
C TYR A 681 0.00 12.87 -12.65
N TRP A 682 1.04 12.89 -11.82
CA TRP A 682 1.02 12.26 -10.49
C TRP A 682 -0.16 12.75 -9.65
N TYR A 683 -0.35 14.06 -9.58
CA TYR A 683 -1.40 14.68 -8.78
C TYR A 683 -2.81 14.31 -9.29
N THR A 684 -2.97 14.21 -10.61
CA THR A 684 -4.20 13.69 -11.22
C THR A 684 -4.45 12.22 -10.87
N LEU A 685 -3.40 11.40 -10.78
CA LEU A 685 -3.53 10.00 -10.34
C LEU A 685 -3.89 9.89 -8.86
N PHE A 686 -3.30 10.73 -8.00
CA PHE A 686 -3.66 10.80 -6.59
C PHE A 686 -5.11 11.27 -6.38
N HIS A 687 -5.60 12.24 -7.15
CA HIS A 687 -7.02 12.58 -7.17
C HIS A 687 -7.89 11.40 -7.63
N ASN A 688 -7.50 10.68 -8.69
CA ASN A 688 -8.22 9.48 -9.12
C ASN A 688 -8.24 8.40 -8.02
N ALA A 689 -7.15 8.23 -7.28
CA ALA A 689 -7.10 7.34 -6.13
C ALA A 689 -8.06 7.82 -5.03
N ALA A 690 -8.03 9.10 -4.68
CA ALA A 690 -8.89 9.71 -3.66
C ALA A 690 -10.39 9.72 -4.00
N VAL A 691 -10.77 9.59 -5.28
CA VAL A 691 -12.19 9.54 -5.68
C VAL A 691 -12.65 8.12 -6.01
N LYS A 692 -11.77 7.28 -6.57
CA LYS A 692 -12.15 5.97 -7.16
C LYS A 692 -11.49 4.77 -6.48
N GLY A 693 -10.55 4.99 -5.57
CA GLY A 693 -9.77 3.92 -4.95
C GLY A 693 -8.79 3.21 -5.88
N MET A 694 -8.47 3.82 -7.03
CA MET A 694 -7.63 3.16 -8.03
C MET A 694 -6.15 3.16 -7.63
N PRO A 695 -5.43 2.04 -7.79
CA PRO A 695 -3.98 2.00 -7.66
C PRO A 695 -3.28 3.00 -8.60
N ILE A 696 -2.14 3.54 -8.14
CA ILE A 696 -1.34 4.52 -8.90
C ILE A 696 -0.22 3.82 -9.65
N MET A 697 0.59 3.05 -8.93
CA MET A 697 1.57 2.14 -9.53
C MET A 697 0.87 0.81 -9.80
N ARG A 698 0.87 0.33 -11.04
CA ARG A 698 0.05 -0.83 -11.45
C ARG A 698 0.92 -1.92 -12.07
N PRO A 699 0.71 -3.20 -11.71
CA PRO A 699 1.22 -4.30 -12.53
C PRO A 699 0.48 -4.30 -13.87
N LEU A 700 1.14 -4.80 -14.92
CA LEU A 700 0.62 -4.70 -16.28
C LEU A 700 -0.75 -5.39 -16.44
N TRP A 701 -0.96 -6.53 -15.77
CA TRP A 701 -2.21 -7.29 -15.87
C TRP A 701 -3.46 -6.48 -15.48
N MET A 702 -3.31 -5.40 -14.70
CA MET A 702 -4.45 -4.52 -14.38
C MET A 702 -5.05 -3.84 -15.61
N GLU A 703 -4.19 -3.42 -16.56
CA GLU A 703 -4.60 -2.79 -17.80
C GLU A 703 -4.72 -3.81 -18.96
N TYR A 704 -4.09 -4.97 -18.81
CA TYR A 704 -4.06 -6.06 -19.78
C TYR A 704 -4.56 -7.38 -19.19
N PRO A 705 -5.81 -7.44 -18.68
CA PRO A 705 -6.30 -8.57 -17.89
C PRO A 705 -6.46 -9.87 -18.69
N SER A 706 -6.44 -9.82 -20.02
CA SER A 706 -6.50 -11.01 -20.88
C SER A 706 -5.12 -11.55 -21.27
N ASP A 707 -4.04 -10.84 -20.94
CA ASP A 707 -2.67 -11.20 -21.30
C ASP A 707 -1.99 -11.91 -20.13
N GLU A 708 -2.13 -13.24 -20.09
CA GLU A 708 -1.59 -14.08 -19.01
C GLU A 708 -0.08 -13.94 -18.82
N SER A 709 0.67 -13.51 -19.84
CA SER A 709 2.13 -13.31 -19.74
C SER A 709 2.51 -12.18 -18.77
N THR A 710 1.56 -11.29 -18.46
CA THR A 710 1.75 -10.16 -17.56
C THR A 710 1.44 -10.46 -16.10
N PHE A 711 0.83 -11.62 -15.78
CA PHE A 711 0.25 -11.85 -14.46
C PHE A 711 1.31 -11.94 -13.35
N ALA A 712 2.43 -12.62 -13.63
CA ALA A 712 3.56 -12.72 -12.71
C ALA A 712 4.69 -11.71 -13.01
N MET A 713 4.48 -10.79 -13.96
CA MET A 713 5.48 -9.80 -14.35
C MET A 713 5.53 -8.67 -13.31
N ASP A 714 6.69 -8.51 -12.68
CA ASP A 714 6.93 -7.51 -11.62
C ASP A 714 8.26 -6.76 -11.78
N ASP A 715 8.91 -6.88 -12.94
CA ASP A 715 10.15 -6.20 -13.29
C ASP A 715 9.94 -4.96 -14.18
N GLN A 716 8.67 -4.61 -14.44
CA GLN A 716 8.20 -3.38 -15.07
C GLN A 716 6.81 -3.06 -14.56
N PHE A 717 6.44 -1.78 -14.58
CA PHE A 717 5.17 -1.32 -14.03
C PHE A 717 4.61 -0.15 -14.81
N LEU A 718 3.32 0.12 -14.59
CA LEU A 718 2.67 1.32 -15.08
C LEU A 718 2.54 2.36 -13.97
N VAL A 719 2.71 3.63 -14.31
CA VAL A 719 2.27 4.77 -13.52
C VAL A 719 0.95 5.26 -14.12
N GLY A 720 -0.14 5.04 -13.39
CA GLY A 720 -1.49 5.11 -13.91
C GLY A 720 -1.70 4.07 -15.02
N ARG A 721 -2.41 4.43 -16.08
CA ARG A 721 -2.62 3.57 -17.25
C ARG A 721 -1.68 3.89 -18.41
N ASP A 722 -1.04 5.08 -18.38
CA ASP A 722 -0.49 5.72 -19.58
C ASP A 722 1.04 5.74 -19.64
N ILE A 723 1.75 5.52 -18.52
CA ILE A 723 3.22 5.56 -18.47
C ILE A 723 3.76 4.19 -18.07
N LEU A 724 4.60 3.57 -18.90
CA LEU A 724 5.29 2.32 -18.62
C LEU A 724 6.75 2.61 -18.24
N VAL A 725 7.21 2.00 -17.16
CA VAL A 725 8.56 2.16 -16.62
C VAL A 725 9.24 0.79 -16.57
N LYS A 726 10.44 0.70 -17.13
CA LYS A 726 11.34 -0.46 -16.98
C LYS A 726 12.57 -0.05 -16.18
N PRO A 727 12.62 -0.38 -14.87
CA PRO A 727 13.83 -0.23 -14.06
C PRO A 727 15.07 -0.88 -14.71
N VAL A 728 16.22 -0.23 -14.56
CA VAL A 728 17.52 -0.85 -14.81
C VAL A 728 18.05 -1.36 -13.48
N THR A 729 18.14 -2.67 -13.32
CA THR A 729 18.34 -3.32 -12.01
C THR A 729 19.56 -4.23 -11.97
N SER A 730 20.54 -4.00 -12.83
CA SER A 730 21.80 -4.76 -12.84
C SER A 730 22.97 -3.82 -13.11
N ALA A 731 24.06 -4.00 -12.37
CA ALA A 731 25.28 -3.23 -12.52
C ALA A 731 25.87 -3.39 -13.93
N GLY A 732 26.35 -2.29 -14.50
CA GLY A 732 26.92 -2.22 -15.85
C GLY A 732 25.92 -2.39 -16.99
N ALA A 733 24.61 -2.53 -16.71
CA ALA A 733 23.62 -2.69 -17.76
C ALA A 733 23.44 -1.41 -18.58
N THR A 734 23.58 -1.54 -19.90
CA THR A 734 23.40 -0.47 -20.89
C THR A 734 22.20 -0.69 -21.80
N THR A 735 21.51 -1.83 -21.64
CA THR A 735 20.27 -2.18 -22.33
C THR A 735 19.35 -2.94 -21.38
N VAL A 736 18.05 -2.93 -21.67
CA VAL A 736 17.04 -3.75 -20.98
C VAL A 736 16.05 -4.33 -21.97
N ASN A 737 15.42 -5.46 -21.64
CA ASN A 737 14.31 -5.99 -22.41
C ASN A 737 12.99 -5.44 -21.85
N VAL A 738 12.27 -4.69 -22.67
CA VAL A 738 10.97 -4.12 -22.33
C VAL A 738 9.89 -4.92 -23.03
N TYR A 739 8.92 -5.42 -22.26
CA TYR A 739 7.69 -5.96 -22.85
C TYR A 739 6.70 -4.80 -23.07
N PHE A 740 6.33 -4.56 -24.32
CA PHE A 740 5.27 -3.61 -24.67
C PHE A 740 3.94 -4.38 -24.82
N PRO A 741 3.00 -4.26 -23.88
CA PRO A 741 1.73 -5.00 -23.90
C PRO A 741 0.68 -4.33 -24.80
N GLY A 742 -0.37 -5.09 -25.12
CA GLY A 742 -1.53 -4.64 -25.88
C GLY A 742 -1.23 -4.39 -27.36
N ASP A 743 -2.17 -3.71 -28.03
CA ASP A 743 -2.09 -3.40 -29.47
C ASP A 743 -1.68 -1.95 -29.76
N GLN A 744 -1.64 -1.08 -28.74
CA GLN A 744 -1.29 0.33 -28.95
C GLN A 744 0.22 0.55 -29.02
N PRO A 745 0.69 1.49 -29.87
CA PRO A 745 2.09 1.87 -29.85
C PRO A 745 2.52 2.47 -28.52
N TRP A 746 3.81 2.39 -28.22
CA TRP A 746 4.41 3.05 -27.07
C TRP A 746 5.46 4.06 -27.54
N TYR A 747 5.54 5.21 -26.88
CA TYR A 747 6.42 6.30 -27.27
C TYR A 747 7.41 6.58 -26.15
N ASN A 748 8.72 6.53 -26.43
CA ASN A 748 9.73 6.91 -25.46
C ASN A 748 9.50 8.38 -25.04
N VAL A 749 9.41 8.64 -23.73
CA VAL A 749 8.99 9.97 -23.22
C VAL A 749 10.04 11.06 -23.39
N GLU A 750 11.29 10.68 -23.63
CA GLU A 750 12.41 11.60 -23.87
C GLU A 750 12.63 11.83 -25.36
N THR A 751 12.68 10.76 -26.15
CA THR A 751 13.04 10.83 -27.58
C THR A 751 11.86 10.93 -28.53
N GLY A 752 10.64 10.60 -28.08
CA GLY A 752 9.46 10.48 -28.94
C GLY A 752 9.46 9.24 -29.85
N THR A 753 10.49 8.38 -29.76
CA THR A 753 10.62 7.17 -30.59
C THR A 753 9.43 6.23 -30.38
N ARG A 754 8.83 5.78 -31.47
CA ARG A 754 7.69 4.85 -31.47
C ARG A 754 8.15 3.39 -31.43
N HIS A 755 7.53 2.60 -30.56
CA HIS A 755 7.70 1.15 -30.40
C HIS A 755 6.38 0.44 -30.70
N SER A 756 6.45 -0.70 -31.40
CA SER A 756 5.30 -1.57 -31.66
C SER A 756 4.94 -2.47 -30.47
N ALA A 757 3.67 -2.82 -30.35
CA ALA A 757 3.15 -3.79 -29.38
C ALA A 757 2.16 -4.75 -30.09
N PRO A 758 1.96 -5.99 -29.58
CA PRO A 758 2.64 -6.57 -28.43
C PRO A 758 4.03 -7.09 -28.82
N ALA A 759 5.09 -6.72 -28.09
CA ALA A 759 6.44 -7.19 -28.40
C ALA A 759 7.40 -6.97 -27.22
N THR A 760 8.33 -7.91 -27.03
CA THR A 760 9.55 -7.67 -26.23
C THR A 760 10.63 -7.07 -27.12
N GLN A 761 11.20 -5.94 -26.72
CA GLN A 761 12.25 -5.25 -27.46
C GLN A 761 13.44 -4.93 -26.54
N THR A 762 14.65 -5.06 -27.05
CA THR A 762 15.87 -4.62 -26.37
C THR A 762 16.04 -3.12 -26.57
N ILE A 763 16.02 -2.37 -25.46
CA ILE A 763 16.05 -0.91 -25.45
C ILE A 763 17.38 -0.43 -24.87
N PRO A 764 18.06 0.56 -25.49
CA PRO A 764 19.18 1.26 -24.88
C PRO A 764 18.80 1.92 -23.55
N ALA A 765 19.57 1.62 -22.51
CA ALA A 765 19.40 2.10 -21.15
C ALA A 765 20.76 2.51 -20.55
N PRO A 766 21.47 3.48 -21.15
CA PRO A 766 22.74 3.95 -20.59
C PRO A 766 22.50 4.61 -19.22
N LEU A 767 23.57 4.88 -18.46
CA LEU A 767 23.46 5.33 -17.05
C LEU A 767 22.66 6.62 -16.90
N GLU A 768 22.70 7.50 -17.89
CA GLU A 768 22.00 8.78 -17.90
C GLU A 768 20.49 8.69 -18.20
N ARG A 769 19.95 7.51 -18.56
CA ARG A 769 18.53 7.36 -18.95
C ARG A 769 17.84 6.19 -18.26
N LEU A 770 16.59 6.42 -17.88
CA LEU A 770 15.64 5.38 -17.50
C LEU A 770 14.66 5.11 -18.67
N PRO A 771 14.47 3.85 -19.08
CA PRO A 771 13.45 3.52 -20.07
C PRO A 771 12.03 3.78 -19.56
N VAL A 772 11.41 4.85 -20.07
CA VAL A 772 10.05 5.28 -19.76
C VAL A 772 9.28 5.57 -21.04
N PHE A 773 8.04 5.07 -21.12
CA PHE A 773 7.25 5.11 -22.34
C PHE A 773 5.82 5.58 -22.07
N GLN A 774 5.27 6.40 -22.96
CA GLN A 774 3.88 6.83 -22.94
C GLN A 774 3.06 5.97 -23.92
N ARG A 775 1.92 5.45 -23.46
CA ARG A 775 1.00 4.65 -24.27
C ARG A 775 0.33 5.50 -25.35
N GLY A 776 0.21 4.99 -26.56
CA GLY A 776 -0.65 5.55 -27.60
C GLY A 776 -2.10 5.59 -27.13
N GLY A 777 -2.82 6.67 -27.46
CA GLY A 777 -4.17 6.93 -26.99
C GLY A 777 -4.23 7.80 -25.73
N SER A 778 -3.10 8.33 -25.27
CA SER A 778 -3.00 9.09 -24.00
C SER A 778 -2.60 10.56 -24.20
N ILE A 779 -3.09 11.43 -23.32
CA ILE A 779 -2.66 12.83 -23.20
C ILE A 779 -2.14 13.06 -21.78
N VAL A 780 -0.84 13.37 -21.65
CA VAL A 780 -0.16 13.56 -20.36
C VAL A 780 0.22 15.03 -20.18
N PRO A 781 -0.36 15.75 -19.20
CA PRO A 781 0.03 17.12 -18.87
C PRO A 781 1.34 17.13 -18.07
N ARG A 782 2.25 18.04 -18.41
CA ARG A 782 3.54 18.24 -17.71
C ARG A 782 3.84 19.72 -17.51
N LYS A 783 4.55 20.07 -16.43
CA LYS A 783 5.11 21.42 -16.23
C LYS A 783 6.60 21.40 -16.55
N MET A 784 6.97 22.03 -17.66
CA MET A 784 8.33 21.88 -18.21
C MET A 784 9.31 22.94 -17.70
N ARG A 785 8.80 23.93 -16.96
CA ARG A 785 9.58 24.90 -16.21
C ARG A 785 9.83 24.36 -14.80
N VAL A 786 10.75 23.42 -14.69
CA VAL A 786 11.11 22.86 -13.38
C VAL A 786 11.80 23.93 -12.54
N ARG A 787 11.30 24.13 -11.31
CA ARG A 787 11.83 25.09 -10.32
C ARG A 787 12.28 24.34 -9.08
N ARG A 788 12.86 25.04 -8.10
CA ARG A 788 13.45 24.46 -6.89
C ARG A 788 12.47 23.71 -5.97
N SER A 789 11.17 23.99 -6.07
CA SER A 789 10.11 23.39 -5.24
C SER A 789 8.76 23.45 -5.97
N THR A 790 7.80 22.62 -5.56
CA THR A 790 6.45 22.62 -6.16
C THR A 790 5.71 23.94 -6.00
N ALA A 791 5.90 24.62 -4.86
CA ALA A 791 5.26 25.91 -4.58
C ALA A 791 5.62 26.99 -5.62
N LEU A 792 6.85 26.97 -6.15
CA LEU A 792 7.27 27.90 -7.20
C LEU A 792 6.80 27.49 -8.61
N MET A 793 6.27 26.27 -8.76
CA MET A 793 5.71 25.79 -10.02
C MET A 793 4.20 26.05 -10.13
N THR A 794 3.52 26.54 -9.08
CA THR A 794 2.05 26.69 -9.05
C THR A 794 1.54 27.54 -10.22
N ALA A 795 2.19 28.66 -10.55
CA ALA A 795 1.76 29.53 -11.65
C ALA A 795 2.37 29.18 -13.02
N ASP A 796 3.16 28.11 -13.13
CA ASP A 796 3.82 27.75 -14.39
C ASP A 796 2.87 27.10 -15.41
N PRO A 797 3.11 27.30 -16.71
CA PRO A 797 2.29 26.73 -17.76
C PRO A 797 2.46 25.23 -17.95
N PHE A 798 1.44 24.63 -18.57
CA PHE A 798 1.42 23.25 -18.98
C PHE A 798 1.95 23.06 -20.41
N THR A 799 2.65 21.95 -20.60
CA THR A 799 2.83 21.29 -21.89
C THR A 799 1.95 20.05 -21.93
N LEU A 800 1.18 19.88 -23.00
CA LEU A 800 0.38 18.66 -23.23
C LEU A 800 1.13 17.72 -24.18
N TYR A 801 1.40 16.50 -23.73
CA TYR A 801 1.99 15.43 -24.54
C TYR A 801 0.91 14.47 -25.02
N VAL A 802 0.56 14.56 -26.30
CA VAL A 802 -0.47 13.79 -26.99
C VAL A 802 0.18 12.62 -27.72
N ALA A 803 0.06 11.40 -27.19
CA ALA A 803 0.56 10.19 -27.84
C ALA A 803 -0.58 9.53 -28.63
N LEU A 804 -0.50 9.53 -29.96
CA LEU A 804 -1.57 8.98 -30.80
C LEU A 804 -1.60 7.45 -30.77
N ASP A 805 -2.79 6.88 -30.64
CA ASP A 805 -3.04 5.46 -30.81
C ASP A 805 -3.03 5.04 -32.30
N GLN A 806 -3.29 3.75 -32.59
CA GLN A 806 -3.42 3.27 -33.97
C GLN A 806 -4.55 3.97 -34.75
N SER A 807 -5.60 4.42 -34.06
CA SER A 807 -6.74 5.16 -34.59
C SER A 807 -6.49 6.68 -34.67
N LYS A 808 -5.25 7.12 -34.47
CA LYS A 808 -4.83 8.54 -34.48
C LYS A 808 -5.61 9.39 -33.48
N SER A 809 -5.98 8.80 -32.36
CA SER A 809 -6.75 9.42 -31.28
C SER A 809 -5.97 9.40 -29.98
N ALA A 810 -6.36 10.25 -29.03
CA ALA A 810 -5.81 10.26 -27.67
C ALA A 810 -6.77 10.92 -26.67
N SER A 811 -6.69 10.52 -25.40
CA SER A 811 -7.46 11.13 -24.31
C SER A 811 -6.64 11.24 -23.03
N GLY A 812 -6.94 12.25 -22.22
CA GLY A 812 -6.31 12.40 -20.91
C GLY A 812 -7.05 13.40 -20.04
N THR A 813 -6.69 13.43 -18.77
CA THR A 813 -7.32 14.31 -17.77
C THR A 813 -6.27 15.09 -16.99
N LEU A 814 -6.68 16.23 -16.45
CA LEU A 814 -5.89 17.02 -15.49
C LEU A 814 -6.78 17.41 -14.32
N TYR A 815 -6.35 17.11 -13.10
CA TYR A 815 -6.88 17.66 -11.86
C TYR A 815 -5.95 18.77 -11.33
N LEU A 816 -6.53 19.84 -10.81
CA LEU A 816 -5.81 20.99 -10.26
C LEU A 816 -6.65 21.64 -9.15
N ASP A 817 -6.08 21.79 -7.95
CA ASP A 817 -6.62 22.58 -6.84
C ASP A 817 -5.49 23.48 -6.29
N ASP A 818 -5.67 24.06 -5.09
CA ASP A 818 -4.61 24.86 -4.44
C ASP A 818 -3.39 24.05 -4.00
N GLY A 819 -3.46 22.72 -4.04
CA GLY A 819 -2.38 21.81 -3.71
C GLY A 819 -2.20 21.56 -2.21
N HIS A 820 -2.96 22.17 -1.30
CA HIS A 820 -2.74 21.98 0.14
C HIS A 820 -4.00 21.91 1.00
N SER A 821 -5.09 22.61 0.67
CA SER A 821 -6.23 22.76 1.56
C SER A 821 -7.32 21.69 1.33
N PHE A 822 -8.31 21.65 2.22
CA PHE A 822 -9.53 20.86 2.03
C PHE A 822 -10.58 21.52 1.14
N SER A 823 -10.34 22.72 0.58
CA SER A 823 -11.31 23.47 -0.24
C SER A 823 -11.82 22.70 -1.47
N TYR A 824 -11.05 21.73 -1.97
CA TYR A 824 -11.48 20.85 -3.06
C TYR A 824 -12.72 20.01 -2.72
N THR A 825 -12.95 19.72 -1.44
CA THR A 825 -14.15 19.00 -0.96
C THR A 825 -15.42 19.81 -1.17
N GLU A 826 -15.29 21.12 -1.31
CA GLU A 826 -16.37 22.05 -1.67
C GLU A 826 -16.40 22.33 -3.19
N GLY A 827 -15.60 21.65 -4.00
CA GLY A 827 -15.53 21.87 -5.43
C GLY A 827 -14.54 22.94 -5.88
N ALA A 828 -13.70 23.50 -5.01
CA ALA A 828 -12.68 24.49 -5.38
C ALA A 828 -11.47 23.85 -6.10
N TYR A 829 -11.72 23.31 -7.29
CA TYR A 829 -10.72 22.67 -8.14
C TYR A 829 -11.16 22.74 -9.61
N LEU A 830 -10.25 22.46 -10.54
CA LEU A 830 -10.48 22.26 -11.96
C LEU A 830 -10.25 20.80 -12.33
N PHE A 831 -11.13 20.26 -13.16
CA PHE A 831 -10.94 18.96 -13.78
C PHE A 831 -11.16 19.07 -15.29
N ARG A 832 -10.10 18.90 -16.06
CA ARG A 832 -10.10 19.09 -17.52
C ARG A 832 -10.01 17.74 -18.21
N GLN A 833 -10.84 17.56 -19.24
CA GLN A 833 -10.75 16.45 -20.18
C GLN A 833 -10.12 16.96 -21.48
N PHE A 834 -9.07 16.28 -21.91
CA PHE A 834 -8.45 16.50 -23.22
C PHE A 834 -8.80 15.34 -24.14
N THR A 835 -9.17 15.66 -25.39
CA THR A 835 -9.44 14.66 -26.43
C THR A 835 -8.82 15.11 -27.74
N PHE A 836 -8.03 14.23 -28.34
CA PHE A 836 -7.54 14.35 -29.71
C PHE A 836 -8.27 13.32 -30.59
N ALA A 837 -9.00 13.78 -31.60
CA ALA A 837 -9.62 12.92 -32.61
C ALA A 837 -9.82 13.71 -33.90
N ASN A 838 -9.74 13.05 -35.05
CA ASN A 838 -9.99 13.68 -36.36
C ASN A 838 -9.17 14.97 -36.60
N GLN A 839 -7.90 14.99 -36.16
CA GLN A 839 -6.99 16.14 -36.24
C GLN A 839 -7.43 17.36 -35.39
N VAL A 840 -8.31 17.14 -34.42
CA VAL A 840 -8.81 18.16 -33.51
C VAL A 840 -8.45 17.79 -32.07
N LEU A 841 -7.72 18.68 -31.39
CA LEU A 841 -7.50 18.62 -29.94
C LEU A 841 -8.49 19.54 -29.24
N THR A 842 -9.21 19.02 -28.26
CA THR A 842 -10.16 19.79 -27.45
C THR A 842 -9.79 19.72 -25.97
N SER A 843 -10.09 20.80 -25.25
CA SER A 843 -10.18 20.81 -23.79
C SER A 843 -11.60 21.18 -23.39
N THR A 844 -12.19 20.38 -22.52
CA THR A 844 -13.53 20.61 -21.96
C THR A 844 -13.52 20.37 -20.46
N ALA A 845 -14.50 20.94 -19.75
CA ALA A 845 -14.72 20.59 -18.36
C ALA A 845 -15.04 19.08 -18.25
N GLY A 846 -14.28 18.35 -17.45
CA GLY A 846 -14.50 16.94 -17.19
C GLY A 846 -15.48 16.72 -16.04
N VAL A 847 -16.00 15.51 -15.93
CA VAL A 847 -16.85 15.09 -14.79
C VAL A 847 -16.03 14.17 -13.89
N THR A 848 -15.97 14.51 -12.62
CA THR A 848 -15.41 13.62 -11.59
C THR A 848 -16.51 12.71 -11.04
N GLY A 849 -16.12 11.56 -10.46
CA GLY A 849 -17.07 10.71 -9.72
C GLY A 849 -17.40 11.23 -8.32
N GLY A 850 -17.00 12.47 -7.98
CA GLY A 850 -17.11 13.07 -6.65
C GLY A 850 -17.87 14.39 -6.66
N VAL A 851 -17.58 15.29 -5.71
CA VAL A 851 -18.19 16.63 -5.63
C VAL A 851 -17.92 17.39 -6.92
N ALA A 852 -18.95 18.00 -7.51
CA ALA A 852 -18.80 18.74 -8.76
C ALA A 852 -17.83 19.92 -8.61
N SER A 853 -16.98 20.12 -9.61
CA SER A 853 -16.09 21.28 -9.70
C SER A 853 -16.92 22.56 -9.77
N ARG A 854 -16.51 23.57 -8.99
CA ARG A 854 -16.97 24.96 -8.99
C ARG A 854 -15.79 25.85 -9.38
N PRO A 855 -15.53 26.03 -10.69
CA PRO A 855 -14.36 26.75 -11.18
C PRO A 855 -14.25 28.20 -10.68
N ASP A 856 -15.37 28.82 -10.30
CA ASP A 856 -15.42 30.15 -9.69
C ASP A 856 -14.69 30.24 -8.35
N LEU A 857 -14.60 29.10 -7.63
CA LEU A 857 -13.87 28.98 -6.37
C LEU A 857 -12.39 28.66 -6.52
N HIS A 858 -11.94 28.25 -7.72
CA HIS A 858 -10.53 28.00 -8.01
C HIS A 858 -10.08 28.77 -9.26
N LYS A 859 -9.59 29.98 -9.02
CA LYS A 859 -9.01 30.83 -10.07
C LYS A 859 -7.53 30.51 -10.23
N THR A 860 -7.11 30.24 -11.45
CA THR A 860 -5.70 30.00 -11.80
C THR A 860 -5.25 30.90 -12.94
N SER A 861 -3.99 31.33 -12.91
CA SER A 861 -3.31 31.99 -14.02
C SER A 861 -2.54 31.02 -14.93
N GLU A 862 -2.60 29.72 -14.63
CA GLU A 862 -1.92 28.69 -15.40
C GLU A 862 -2.54 28.55 -16.81
N TRP A 863 -1.69 28.22 -17.78
CA TRP A 863 -2.05 28.25 -19.19
C TRP A 863 -1.31 27.18 -19.98
N VAL A 864 -1.76 26.88 -21.20
CA VAL A 864 -1.11 25.91 -22.09
C VAL A 864 -0.07 26.62 -22.96
N GLU A 865 1.21 26.36 -22.73
CA GLU A 865 2.30 26.97 -23.52
C GLU A 865 2.72 26.15 -24.73
N ARG A 866 2.47 24.83 -24.72
CA ARG A 866 2.94 23.93 -25.75
C ARG A 866 2.10 22.67 -25.83
N VAL A 867 1.92 22.17 -27.05
CA VAL A 867 1.38 20.83 -27.32
C VAL A 867 2.40 20.06 -28.15
N VAL A 868 2.72 18.84 -27.74
CA VAL A 868 3.57 17.91 -28.49
C VAL A 868 2.71 16.71 -28.88
N VAL A 869 2.63 16.40 -30.17
CA VAL A 869 1.85 15.27 -30.71
C VAL A 869 2.82 14.24 -31.27
N TYR A 870 2.89 13.07 -30.65
CA TYR A 870 3.68 11.93 -31.13
C TYR A 870 2.87 11.07 -32.12
N GLY A 871 3.54 10.54 -33.15
CA GLY A 871 2.90 9.70 -34.15
C GLY A 871 2.11 10.45 -35.22
N TYR A 872 2.28 11.78 -35.33
CA TYR A 872 1.71 12.60 -36.39
C TYR A 872 2.52 12.39 -37.68
N ARG A 873 1.96 11.73 -38.69
CA ARG A 873 2.77 11.20 -39.83
C ARG A 873 2.93 12.14 -41.02
N SER A 874 2.10 13.17 -41.13
CA SER A 874 2.09 14.09 -42.27
C SER A 874 2.35 15.51 -41.81
N GLN A 875 3.08 16.29 -42.60
CA GLN A 875 3.31 17.70 -42.28
C GLN A 875 2.00 18.48 -42.35
N PRO A 876 1.58 19.18 -41.28
CA PRO A 876 0.43 20.07 -41.35
C PRO A 876 0.65 21.23 -42.30
N THR A 877 -0.41 21.64 -42.99
CA THR A 877 -0.48 22.88 -43.78
C THR A 877 -0.77 24.08 -42.87
N SER A 878 -1.61 23.89 -41.85
CA SER A 878 -1.92 24.92 -40.87
C SER A 878 -2.35 24.33 -39.52
N VAL A 879 -2.22 25.13 -38.47
CA VAL A 879 -2.75 24.85 -37.13
C VAL A 879 -3.53 26.07 -36.69
N THR A 880 -4.80 25.89 -36.32
CA THR A 880 -5.67 26.97 -35.86
C THR A 880 -6.14 26.70 -34.44
N PHE A 881 -6.33 27.76 -33.68
CA PHE A 881 -6.80 27.74 -32.30
C PHE A 881 -8.10 28.53 -32.20
N GLN A 882 -9.05 28.01 -31.45
CA GLN A 882 -10.33 28.66 -31.15
C GLN A 882 -10.70 28.45 -29.68
N GLU A 883 -11.14 29.52 -29.04
CA GLU A 883 -11.66 29.52 -27.67
C GLU A 883 -13.13 29.95 -27.68
N GLY A 884 -14.03 29.10 -27.19
CA GLY A 884 -15.47 29.35 -27.27
C GLY A 884 -15.95 29.76 -28.67
N LYS A 885 -16.56 30.95 -28.76
CA LYS A 885 -17.11 31.52 -30.01
C LYS A 885 -16.17 32.53 -30.70
N GLU A 886 -14.93 32.66 -30.23
CA GLU A 886 -13.97 33.58 -30.84
C GLU A 886 -13.56 33.13 -32.25
N ALA A 887 -13.09 34.08 -33.06
CA ALA A 887 -12.60 33.78 -34.40
C ALA A 887 -11.32 32.91 -34.32
N PRO A 888 -11.19 31.84 -35.13
CA PRO A 888 -9.98 31.03 -35.14
C PRO A 888 -8.74 31.85 -35.49
N ARG A 889 -7.63 31.60 -34.79
CA ARG A 889 -6.31 32.20 -35.08
C ARG A 889 -5.26 31.16 -35.37
N SER A 890 -4.31 31.48 -36.25
CA SER A 890 -3.21 30.57 -36.58
C SER A 890 -2.21 30.44 -35.43
N LEU A 891 -1.68 29.22 -35.24
CA LEU A 891 -0.58 28.93 -34.32
C LEU A 891 0.68 28.55 -35.10
N ASN A 892 1.84 28.91 -34.55
CA ASN A 892 3.13 28.45 -35.05
C ASN A 892 3.36 26.99 -34.64
N PHE A 893 3.96 26.20 -35.53
CA PHE A 893 4.29 24.80 -35.25
C PHE A 893 5.62 24.39 -35.90
N VAL A 894 6.17 23.27 -35.43
CA VAL A 894 7.34 22.60 -35.99
C VAL A 894 6.98 21.14 -36.19
N PHE A 895 7.26 20.60 -37.37
CA PHE A 895 7.06 19.19 -37.70
C PHE A 895 8.40 18.50 -37.91
N ASP A 896 8.63 17.40 -37.19
CA ASP A 896 9.76 16.50 -37.39
C ASP A 896 9.26 15.24 -38.10
N ALA A 897 9.62 15.09 -39.37
CA ALA A 897 9.22 13.95 -40.19
C ALA A 897 9.88 12.64 -39.74
N ALA A 898 11.11 12.69 -39.22
CA ALA A 898 11.85 11.51 -38.80
C ALA A 898 11.24 10.89 -37.53
N LEU A 899 10.79 11.74 -36.60
CA LEU A 899 10.12 11.32 -35.37
C LEU A 899 8.60 11.20 -35.51
N SER A 900 8.02 11.63 -36.64
CA SER A 900 6.57 11.81 -36.79
C SER A 900 5.99 12.61 -35.62
N GLN A 901 6.58 13.76 -35.34
CA GLN A 901 6.26 14.58 -34.18
C GLN A 901 5.88 16.00 -34.59
N LEU A 902 4.75 16.48 -34.07
CA LEU A 902 4.30 17.87 -34.24
C LEU A 902 4.44 18.62 -32.91
N THR A 903 5.08 19.78 -32.93
CA THR A 903 5.15 20.69 -31.77
C THR A 903 4.44 21.99 -32.08
N ILE A 904 3.34 22.25 -31.39
CA ILE A 904 2.54 23.48 -31.50
C ILE A 904 3.00 24.45 -30.41
N LYS A 905 3.39 25.66 -30.82
CA LYS A 905 4.02 26.65 -29.96
C LYS A 905 3.01 27.71 -29.51
N LYS A 906 3.00 28.00 -28.21
CA LYS A 906 2.25 29.10 -27.58
C LYS A 906 0.75 29.10 -27.94
N PRO A 907 -0.01 28.01 -27.63
CA PRO A 907 -1.47 28.09 -27.61
C PRO A 907 -1.93 29.27 -26.75
N GLY A 908 -1.34 29.52 -25.57
CA GLY A 908 -1.55 30.79 -24.85
C GLY A 908 -2.90 30.92 -24.14
N VAL A 909 -3.61 29.81 -23.94
CA VAL A 909 -4.95 29.77 -23.35
C VAL A 909 -4.90 29.37 -21.88
N ASN A 910 -5.73 29.99 -21.04
CA ASN A 910 -5.89 29.58 -19.65
C ASN A 910 -6.34 28.11 -19.55
N ILE A 911 -5.73 27.34 -18.65
CA ILE A 911 -6.01 25.90 -18.52
C ILE A 911 -7.46 25.59 -18.11
N ALA A 912 -8.13 26.55 -17.46
CA ALA A 912 -9.50 26.42 -17.00
C ALA A 912 -10.53 26.49 -18.13
N HIS A 913 -10.17 27.04 -19.29
CA HIS A 913 -11.11 27.37 -20.36
C HIS A 913 -11.32 26.21 -21.34
N ASP A 914 -12.47 26.23 -22.01
CA ASP A 914 -12.79 25.33 -23.11
C ASP A 914 -12.20 25.87 -24.42
N TRP A 915 -11.44 25.05 -25.12
CA TRP A 915 -10.75 25.45 -26.33
C TRP A 915 -10.53 24.28 -27.29
N THR A 916 -10.28 24.63 -28.55
CA THR A 916 -10.07 23.70 -29.66
C THR A 916 -8.82 24.10 -30.45
N ILE A 917 -8.01 23.12 -30.84
CA ILE A 917 -6.92 23.25 -31.81
C ILE A 917 -7.22 22.32 -32.98
N THR A 918 -7.32 22.86 -34.18
CA THR A 918 -7.55 22.12 -35.42
C THR A 918 -6.28 22.11 -36.27
N ILE A 919 -5.88 20.93 -36.71
CA ILE A 919 -4.69 20.70 -37.54
C ILE A 919 -5.17 20.29 -38.94
N ALA A 920 -4.69 20.96 -39.98
CA ALA A 920 -5.11 20.74 -41.37
C ALA A 920 -3.97 20.25 -42.26
#